data_AF-A0A1H6INP0-F1
#
_entry.id   AF-A0A1H6INP0-F1
#
_cell.length_a   1.000
_cell.length_b   1.000
_cell.length_c   1.000
_cell.angle_alpha   90.00
_cell.angle_beta   90.00
_cell.angle_gamma   90.00
#
_symmetry.space_group_name_H-M   'P 1'
#
loop_
_entity.id
_entity.type
_entity.pdbx_description
1 polymer ?
#
loop_
_entity_poly.entity_id
_entity_poly.type
_entity_poly.pdbx_seq_one_letter_code
_entity_poly.pdbx_strand_id
1 'polypeptide(L)'
;MKFNKLLAGFTACICMIGSISNTFTKNTLILVGSADDSSNTTKVWSGNYDTSWYDNTKTEFQINTAEQLAGLVNLNISGDTFKNKTFYLQNNFSFSNYSLNSMDTFEGIINGMNHSISGLKNPFIKKNSGTIEKISFNSNITSQDSSKTPLIGIIANESNGNMFNCNVSGYITCNTPASQNGMSYPYDNIYIGGICGKQTGGMLLNCSSSVNITRSTDRHFSAMYVGGICGYSSSATIRECTYTNGSINATATPLQSKTVVYTSNVETIDSVNKKIYYECYLRYDNVDSKLYVGGICGNAQIVNFYSCKNSGTIICKNKIKEGATPSINYETGETISTYTNNYGNTYYNLKKCYRLNTANKGKPTVTVETNVGCICGSTSSSNFYGCSNSGTVTSNNSNSTQICGYKDQFTKIEEKDPLKITTTTTKITTTSTVTSKKTTTTSKPTTTTSKKTTTTSKPTTTTSKKTTTTSKSTTTTSKKTTTTSTTTITSKISTTSTLPPLELEENSISLTVGEQFAITANQSNLTYESSDKSIATVSKSGVITARTIGSAMIFVSNSDDDTVILRVTVSKGKNNVEFDEGTGILTLKGAITVDDIKPYRNNNKVKKVVTEKTTIFPENSKGLFSSLSAETFELENADTSQVTDMSDMFLYCTKVKTLDLRSFDTSNVTKMAEMFDNCNNLSSVYLSSFNTSKVTNMCSMFINCPMISSINISNFDTSNVTNMKQMFFGCDKLINLDLSKFDTSNVNNMNSMFAQCYSLTSLDLKNFNTSRVTDMGSMFANCNHLTSLNINSFDTSNVINMETMFYNCSNLTSLDLTSFNISSLINADRMFNFCSDLKKIIVSNKWKITSKIVNTVLFNGCNSLIGGNGTKYNPEIINTQYACVDEKGSPGYFTASADYVSTIMFFGDANCDDEVDLSDAVLIMQSIANPNKYGYGGTSPSAITQKGMLQADVDISTKGLTGNDALKIQKYLLKIINTLDPNQ
;
A
#
# COMPACT_ATOMS: atom_id res chain seq x y z
N MET A 1 2.39 -42.83 -54.51
CA MET A 1 3.78 -43.32 -54.69
C MET A 1 4.76 -42.18 -54.41
N LYS A 2 6.07 -42.49 -54.38
CA LYS A 2 7.20 -41.56 -54.52
C LYS A 2 7.07 -40.67 -55.79
N PHE A 3 7.74 -39.52 -55.98
CA PHE A 3 8.47 -38.54 -55.14
C PHE A 3 9.05 -37.43 -56.08
N ASN A 4 9.45 -36.26 -55.56
CA ASN A 4 10.45 -35.33 -56.15
C ASN A 4 10.20 -34.53 -57.47
N LYS A 5 10.23 -33.18 -57.31
CA LYS A 5 11.20 -32.19 -57.89
C LYS A 5 11.15 -31.62 -59.34
N LEU A 6 11.45 -30.29 -59.37
CA LEU A 6 12.11 -29.47 -60.42
C LEU A 6 11.30 -29.18 -61.72
N LEU A 7 11.46 -28.05 -62.44
CA LEU A 7 12.14 -26.75 -62.20
C LEU A 7 11.57 -25.66 -63.16
N ALA A 8 11.85 -24.38 -62.89
CA ALA A 8 11.66 -23.19 -63.76
C ALA A 8 10.20 -22.73 -64.01
N GLY A 9 9.93 -21.45 -64.34
CA GLY A 9 10.81 -20.29 -64.46
C GLY A 9 10.06 -18.94 -64.58
N PHE A 10 10.77 -17.81 -64.48
CA PHE A 10 10.26 -16.44 -64.73
C PHE A 10 9.81 -16.28 -66.21
N THR A 11 9.01 -15.29 -66.66
CA THR A 11 9.21 -13.82 -66.56
C THR A 11 8.01 -13.04 -67.13
N ALA A 12 7.84 -11.75 -66.74
CA ALA A 12 7.16 -10.65 -67.48
C ALA A 12 5.62 -10.70 -67.68
N CYS A 13 4.88 -9.59 -67.96
CA CYS A 13 5.00 -8.14 -67.66
C CYS A 13 3.67 -7.41 -68.11
N ILE A 14 3.62 -6.07 -68.07
CA ILE A 14 2.73 -5.12 -68.83
C ILE A 14 1.37 -4.67 -68.21
N CYS A 15 1.42 -3.49 -67.58
CA CYS A 15 0.66 -2.24 -67.84
C CYS A 15 -0.88 -2.04 -67.66
N MET A 16 -1.18 -0.90 -67.00
CA MET A 16 -2.06 0.23 -67.40
C MET A 16 -3.56 0.35 -66.99
N ILE A 17 -3.90 1.58 -66.54
CA ILE A 17 -5.23 2.27 -66.51
C ILE A 17 -6.26 1.68 -65.50
N GLY A 18 -7.02 2.46 -64.71
CA GLY A 18 -6.95 3.89 -64.41
C GLY A 18 -8.26 4.48 -63.82
N SER A 19 -8.14 5.61 -63.12
CA SER A 19 -9.16 6.68 -62.97
C SER A 19 -10.45 6.51 -62.11
N ILE A 20 -10.75 7.59 -61.37
CA ILE A 20 -12.06 8.13 -60.95
C ILE A 20 -12.77 7.59 -59.67
N SER A 21 -12.78 8.50 -58.71
CA SER A 21 -13.50 8.72 -57.45
C SER A 21 -14.98 8.31 -57.23
N ASN A 22 -15.29 8.14 -55.93
CA ASN A 22 -16.40 8.73 -55.14
C ASN A 22 -17.76 8.02 -54.87
N THR A 23 -17.98 7.84 -53.56
CA THR A 23 -19.18 8.21 -52.74
C THR A 23 -20.36 7.24 -52.44
N PHE A 24 -20.82 7.40 -51.19
CA PHE A 24 -22.16 7.19 -50.58
C PHE A 24 -22.55 5.90 -49.79
N THR A 25 -22.63 6.09 -48.46
CA THR A 25 -23.59 5.57 -47.44
C THR A 25 -23.66 4.10 -46.97
N LYS A 26 -23.16 3.90 -45.74
CA LYS A 26 -23.75 3.23 -44.55
C LYS A 26 -24.97 2.26 -44.69
N ASN A 27 -24.78 1.09 -44.08
CA ASN A 27 -25.72 0.27 -43.27
C ASN A 27 -26.92 -0.36 -44.03
N THR A 28 -27.40 -1.57 -43.69
CA THR A 28 -27.37 -2.30 -42.40
C THR A 28 -27.41 -3.84 -42.59
N LEU A 29 -27.05 -4.56 -41.51
CA LEU A 29 -27.52 -5.91 -41.13
C LEU A 29 -26.77 -7.16 -41.66
N ILE A 30 -25.88 -7.65 -40.79
CA ILE A 30 -25.70 -9.05 -40.35
C ILE A 30 -26.10 -10.17 -41.34
N LEU A 31 -25.10 -10.91 -41.81
CA LEU A 31 -25.19 -12.37 -41.93
C LEU A 31 -24.09 -13.00 -41.06
N VAL A 32 -24.45 -14.04 -40.31
CA VAL A 32 -23.50 -14.79 -39.46
C VAL A 32 -22.73 -15.76 -40.35
N GLY A 33 -21.45 -15.48 -40.58
CA GLY A 33 -20.52 -16.37 -41.28
C GLY A 33 -19.39 -16.79 -40.33
N SER A 34 -19.30 -18.08 -40.03
CA SER A 34 -18.18 -18.65 -39.25
C SER A 34 -16.90 -18.62 -40.08
N ALA A 35 -15.86 -17.96 -39.57
CA ALA A 35 -14.53 -17.96 -40.18
C ALA A 35 -13.44 -18.00 -39.08
N ASP A 36 -13.04 -19.20 -38.70
CA ASP A 36 -11.64 -19.43 -38.34
C ASP A 36 -10.80 -19.17 -39.60
N ASP A 37 -10.06 -18.06 -39.63
CA ASP A 37 -8.64 -18.18 -40.01
C ASP A 37 -7.77 -17.10 -39.36
N SER A 38 -6.62 -17.55 -38.88
CA SER A 38 -5.57 -16.79 -38.25
C SER A 38 -4.65 -16.10 -39.26
N SER A 39 -4.72 -14.78 -39.36
CA SER A 39 -3.69 -13.97 -40.06
C SER A 39 -3.04 -12.93 -39.13
N ASN A 40 -2.44 -13.43 -38.03
CA ASN A 40 -1.68 -12.66 -37.02
C ASN A 40 -0.36 -12.07 -37.59
N THR A 41 -0.52 -11.20 -38.58
CA THR A 41 0.53 -10.71 -39.48
C THR A 41 1.28 -9.53 -38.86
N THR A 42 2.58 -9.71 -38.65
CA THR A 42 3.45 -8.67 -38.10
C THR A 42 3.52 -7.45 -39.00
N LYS A 43 2.95 -6.32 -38.54
CA LYS A 43 3.09 -5.03 -39.22
C LYS A 43 4.47 -4.46 -38.92
N VAL A 44 5.28 -4.24 -39.96
CA VAL A 44 6.61 -3.65 -39.83
C VAL A 44 6.50 -2.13 -39.98
N TRP A 45 7.08 -1.39 -39.04
CA TRP A 45 7.00 0.05 -38.99
C TRP A 45 7.76 0.71 -40.15
N SER A 46 7.10 1.64 -40.85
CA SER A 46 7.68 2.45 -41.94
C SER A 46 8.56 3.61 -41.47
N GLY A 47 8.59 3.89 -40.16
CA GLY A 47 9.25 5.06 -39.58
C GLY A 47 8.36 6.30 -39.47
N ASN A 48 7.17 6.29 -40.08
CA ASN A 48 6.17 7.36 -39.98
C ASN A 48 5.15 7.06 -38.87
N TYR A 49 4.57 8.09 -38.25
CA TYR A 49 3.49 7.93 -37.27
C TYR A 49 2.15 8.40 -37.85
N ASP A 50 1.05 7.81 -37.39
CA ASP A 50 -0.32 8.21 -37.68
C ASP A 50 -1.05 8.52 -36.37
N THR A 51 -1.62 9.72 -36.25
CA THR A 51 -2.46 10.14 -35.11
C THR A 51 -3.91 10.44 -35.52
N SER A 52 -4.27 10.26 -36.79
CA SER A 52 -5.59 10.63 -37.33
C SER A 52 -6.76 9.79 -36.80
N TRP A 53 -6.47 8.62 -36.23
CA TRP A 53 -7.40 7.75 -35.52
C TRP A 53 -7.74 8.23 -34.10
N TYR A 54 -6.93 9.11 -33.51
CA TYR A 54 -7.08 9.52 -32.12
C TYR A 54 -8.11 10.65 -31.99
N ASP A 55 -8.97 10.50 -30.97
CA ASP A 55 -10.05 11.40 -30.65
C ASP A 55 -10.15 11.44 -29.12
N ASN A 56 -9.76 12.57 -28.53
CA ASN A 56 -9.67 12.69 -27.07
C ASN A 56 -11.06 12.60 -26.39
N THR A 57 -12.18 12.71 -27.12
CA THR A 57 -13.52 12.46 -26.55
C THR A 57 -13.77 10.97 -26.27
N LYS A 58 -13.02 10.06 -26.90
CA LYS A 58 -13.19 8.61 -26.74
C LYS A 58 -12.35 8.04 -25.60
N THR A 59 -12.83 6.91 -25.07
CA THR A 59 -12.21 6.10 -24.02
C THR A 59 -11.60 4.79 -24.54
N GLU A 60 -11.96 4.33 -25.74
CA GLU A 60 -11.49 3.05 -26.29
C GLU A 60 -11.00 3.20 -27.74
N PHE A 61 -9.89 2.54 -28.05
CA PHE A 61 -9.17 2.70 -29.32
C PHE A 61 -8.62 1.37 -29.82
N GLN A 62 -8.64 1.19 -31.15
CA GLN A 62 -8.21 -0.04 -31.83
C GLN A 62 -6.95 0.23 -32.66
N ILE A 63 -5.81 -0.31 -32.23
CA ILE A 63 -4.50 -0.08 -32.85
C ILE A 63 -4.24 -1.19 -33.87
N ASN A 64 -4.27 -0.83 -35.15
CA ASN A 64 -4.25 -1.76 -36.28
C ASN A 64 -2.93 -1.73 -37.07
N THR A 65 -2.20 -0.61 -37.07
CA THR A 65 -0.92 -0.46 -37.79
C THR A 65 0.23 -0.04 -36.86
N ALA A 66 1.46 -0.26 -37.31
CA ALA A 66 2.66 0.15 -36.56
C ALA A 66 2.78 1.69 -36.49
N GLU A 67 2.29 2.38 -37.52
CA GLU A 67 2.18 3.82 -37.64
C GLU A 67 1.23 4.38 -36.57
N GLN A 68 0.09 3.72 -36.31
CA GLN A 68 -0.84 4.09 -35.25
C GLN A 68 -0.25 3.91 -33.85
N LEU A 69 0.49 2.80 -33.64
CA LEU A 69 1.20 2.55 -32.39
C LEU A 69 2.34 3.57 -32.16
N ALA A 70 3.04 3.98 -33.23
CA ALA A 70 4.00 5.08 -33.17
C ALA A 70 3.32 6.44 -32.93
N GLY A 71 2.08 6.62 -33.41
CA GLY A 71 1.24 7.78 -33.11
C GLY A 71 0.86 7.88 -31.64
N LEU A 72 0.46 6.76 -31.01
CA LEU A 72 0.19 6.68 -29.57
C LEU A 72 1.40 7.15 -28.75
N VAL A 73 2.60 6.70 -29.13
CA VAL A 73 3.86 7.14 -28.53
C VAL A 73 4.09 8.64 -28.72
N ASN A 74 3.86 9.17 -29.93
CA ASN A 74 4.08 10.58 -30.23
C ASN A 74 3.08 11.51 -29.50
N LEU A 75 1.81 11.14 -29.43
CA LEU A 75 0.78 11.86 -28.66
C LEU A 75 1.22 12.01 -27.19
N ASN A 76 1.71 10.94 -26.56
CA ASN A 76 2.18 11.00 -25.18
C ASN A 76 3.39 11.93 -24.99
N ILE A 77 4.36 11.89 -25.91
CA ILE A 77 5.54 12.77 -25.89
C ILE A 77 5.15 14.23 -26.17
N SER A 78 4.06 14.44 -26.92
CA SER A 78 3.46 15.75 -27.20
C SER A 78 2.60 16.29 -26.04
N GLY A 79 2.36 15.50 -24.99
CA GLY A 79 1.65 15.90 -23.77
C GLY A 79 0.21 15.41 -23.62
N ASP A 80 -0.30 14.56 -24.51
CA ASP A 80 -1.62 13.92 -24.32
C ASP A 80 -1.60 12.97 -23.11
N THR A 81 -2.60 13.12 -22.25
CA THR A 81 -2.84 12.23 -21.11
C THR A 81 -3.87 11.16 -21.47
N PHE A 82 -3.62 9.93 -21.03
CA PHE A 82 -4.44 8.76 -21.38
C PHE A 82 -5.25 8.21 -20.22
N LYS A 83 -5.48 9.03 -19.20
CA LYS A 83 -6.30 8.67 -18.04
C LYS A 83 -7.70 8.26 -18.49
N ASN A 84 -8.16 7.11 -17.99
CA ASN A 84 -9.43 6.50 -18.36
C ASN A 84 -9.56 6.14 -19.87
N LYS A 85 -8.43 5.94 -20.57
CA LYS A 85 -8.40 5.47 -21.97
C LYS A 85 -7.76 4.08 -22.10
N THR A 86 -8.31 3.26 -22.99
CA THR A 86 -7.87 1.88 -23.26
C THR A 86 -7.50 1.71 -24.74
N PHE A 87 -6.31 1.18 -25.00
CA PHE A 87 -5.80 0.90 -26.34
C PHE A 87 -5.67 -0.62 -26.52
N TYR A 88 -6.40 -1.16 -27.49
CA TYR A 88 -6.37 -2.58 -27.85
C TYR A 88 -5.47 -2.79 -29.06
N LEU A 89 -4.48 -3.68 -28.96
CA LEU A 89 -3.66 -4.08 -30.10
C LEU A 89 -4.38 -5.16 -30.91
N GLN A 90 -4.45 -4.99 -32.23
CA GLN A 90 -5.13 -5.92 -33.14
C GLN A 90 -4.17 -6.77 -33.99
N ASN A 91 -2.85 -6.53 -33.91
CA ASN A 91 -1.82 -7.20 -34.70
C ASN A 91 -0.50 -7.29 -33.94
N ASN A 92 0.40 -8.17 -34.39
CA ASN A 92 1.81 -8.09 -34.03
C ASN A 92 2.47 -6.85 -34.67
N PHE A 93 3.41 -6.21 -33.98
CA PHE A 93 4.15 -5.04 -34.47
C PHE A 93 5.67 -5.25 -34.42
N SER A 94 6.38 -4.76 -35.43
CA SER A 94 7.86 -4.76 -35.48
C SER A 94 8.43 -3.37 -35.76
N PHE A 95 9.34 -2.97 -34.89
CA PHE A 95 10.12 -1.73 -34.96
C PHE A 95 11.59 -2.00 -35.32
N SER A 96 11.92 -3.19 -35.88
CA SER A 96 13.29 -3.59 -36.23
C SER A 96 14.06 -2.54 -37.03
N ASN A 97 13.38 -1.89 -37.97
CA ASN A 97 13.99 -1.02 -38.96
C ASN A 97 14.38 0.35 -38.37
N TYR A 98 13.51 0.96 -37.57
CA TYR A 98 13.64 2.35 -37.09
C TYR A 98 13.55 2.43 -35.56
N SER A 99 14.26 3.38 -34.94
CA SER A 99 14.20 3.51 -33.48
C SER A 99 12.93 4.22 -33.03
N LEU A 100 12.01 3.50 -32.39
CA LEU A 100 10.89 4.10 -31.69
C LEU A 100 11.38 4.84 -30.43
N ASN A 101 10.74 5.97 -30.11
CA ASN A 101 10.95 6.68 -28.85
C ASN A 101 10.20 6.01 -27.70
N SER A 102 10.63 6.21 -26.46
CA SER A 102 9.88 5.80 -25.27
C SER A 102 8.79 6.83 -24.94
N MET A 103 7.58 6.38 -24.60
CA MET A 103 6.56 7.23 -23.95
C MET A 103 7.10 7.86 -22.66
N ASP A 104 6.68 9.08 -22.32
CA ASP A 104 7.18 9.79 -21.13
C ASP A 104 6.48 9.35 -19.84
N THR A 105 5.15 9.54 -19.75
CA THR A 105 4.36 9.05 -18.62
C THR A 105 3.02 8.52 -19.13
N PHE A 106 2.78 7.23 -18.93
CA PHE A 106 1.56 6.55 -19.37
C PHE A 106 0.63 6.28 -18.17
N GLU A 107 -0.64 6.70 -18.26
CA GLU A 107 -1.66 6.52 -17.19
C GLU A 107 -3.01 5.96 -17.69
N GLY A 108 -3.02 5.26 -18.82
CA GLY A 108 -4.20 4.57 -19.37
C GLY A 108 -4.15 3.04 -19.19
N ILE A 109 -4.77 2.32 -20.13
CA ILE A 109 -4.65 0.86 -20.28
C ILE A 109 -4.14 0.53 -21.68
N ILE A 110 -3.12 -0.35 -21.80
CA ILE A 110 -2.76 -0.99 -23.08
C ILE A 110 -3.04 -2.48 -22.95
N ASN A 111 -3.99 -2.97 -23.75
CA ASN A 111 -4.35 -4.37 -23.84
C ASN A 111 -3.77 -4.96 -25.13
N GLY A 112 -2.77 -5.83 -25.02
CA GLY A 112 -2.13 -6.44 -26.18
C GLY A 112 -2.97 -7.51 -26.86
N MET A 113 -4.08 -7.98 -26.26
CA MET A 113 -4.89 -9.12 -26.73
C MET A 113 -4.07 -10.37 -27.14
N ASN A 114 -2.95 -10.61 -26.46
CA ASN A 114 -1.93 -11.64 -26.71
C ASN A 114 -1.05 -11.43 -27.97
N HIS A 115 -1.15 -10.29 -28.66
CA HIS A 115 -0.20 -9.88 -29.69
C HIS A 115 1.16 -9.44 -29.10
N SER A 116 2.11 -9.18 -29.98
CA SER A 116 3.50 -8.85 -29.62
C SER A 116 4.02 -7.55 -30.23
N ILE A 117 4.92 -6.89 -29.50
CA ILE A 117 5.75 -5.77 -29.96
C ILE A 117 7.21 -6.24 -30.04
N SER A 118 7.85 -6.01 -31.17
CA SER A 118 9.21 -6.52 -31.44
C SER A 118 10.17 -5.47 -31.99
N GLY A 119 11.47 -5.70 -31.81
CA GLY A 119 12.51 -4.86 -32.39
C GLY A 119 12.70 -3.48 -31.76
N LEU A 120 12.15 -3.20 -30.57
CA LEU A 120 12.41 -1.95 -29.87
C LEU A 120 13.90 -1.86 -29.49
N LYS A 121 14.46 -0.66 -29.67
CA LYS A 121 15.85 -0.29 -29.33
C LYS A 121 15.93 0.49 -28.01
N ASN A 122 14.79 1.04 -27.59
CA ASN A 122 14.56 1.75 -26.34
C ASN A 122 13.48 1.01 -25.51
N PRO A 123 13.38 1.27 -24.19
CA PRO A 123 12.21 0.95 -23.37
C PRO A 123 10.92 1.46 -24.02
N PHE A 124 9.80 0.73 -23.89
CA PHE A 124 8.52 1.19 -24.46
C PHE A 124 7.97 2.43 -23.74
N ILE A 125 8.09 2.47 -22.40
CA ILE A 125 7.61 3.54 -21.52
C ILE A 125 8.76 3.98 -20.59
N LYS A 126 8.87 5.27 -20.29
CA LYS A 126 9.77 5.79 -19.24
C LYS A 126 9.12 5.63 -17.87
N LYS A 127 7.92 6.19 -17.65
CA LYS A 127 7.13 6.03 -16.41
C LYS A 127 5.76 5.43 -16.66
N ASN A 128 5.48 4.25 -16.12
CA ASN A 128 4.15 3.64 -16.15
C ASN A 128 3.39 3.90 -14.83
N SER A 129 2.25 4.55 -14.94
CA SER A 129 1.23 4.68 -13.89
C SER A 129 -0.11 4.04 -14.29
N GLY A 130 -0.18 3.47 -15.52
CA GLY A 130 -1.35 2.80 -16.07
C GLY A 130 -1.30 1.27 -15.90
N THR A 131 -2.14 0.57 -16.66
CA THR A 131 -2.11 -0.90 -16.74
C THR A 131 -1.65 -1.35 -18.12
N ILE A 132 -0.67 -2.24 -18.18
CA ILE A 132 -0.24 -2.93 -19.41
C ILE A 132 -0.62 -4.39 -19.27
N GLU A 133 -1.39 -4.97 -20.20
CA GLU A 133 -1.81 -6.37 -20.07
C GLU A 133 -1.78 -7.18 -21.37
N LYS A 134 -1.67 -8.51 -21.23
CA LYS A 134 -1.83 -9.51 -22.30
C LYS A 134 -0.96 -9.20 -23.53
N ILE A 135 0.33 -8.97 -23.33
CA ILE A 135 1.24 -8.46 -24.36
C ILE A 135 2.62 -9.11 -24.26
N SER A 136 3.20 -9.45 -25.41
CA SER A 136 4.56 -10.01 -25.47
C SER A 136 5.55 -9.03 -26.11
N PHE A 137 6.76 -8.92 -25.55
CA PHE A 137 7.84 -8.11 -26.11
C PHE A 137 9.05 -8.98 -26.49
N ASN A 138 9.58 -8.76 -27.70
CA ASN A 138 10.83 -9.37 -28.18
C ASN A 138 11.76 -8.27 -28.71
N SER A 139 12.59 -7.71 -27.83
CA SER A 139 13.29 -6.44 -28.07
C SER A 139 14.68 -6.40 -27.44
N ASN A 140 15.56 -5.58 -28.03
CA ASN A 140 17.00 -5.61 -27.80
C ASN A 140 17.50 -4.21 -27.44
N ILE A 141 17.58 -3.92 -26.14
CA ILE A 141 17.94 -2.59 -25.63
C ILE A 141 19.45 -2.55 -25.37
N THR A 142 20.13 -1.56 -25.96
CA THR A 142 21.57 -1.35 -25.74
C THR A 142 21.82 0.08 -25.27
N SER A 143 22.20 0.24 -24.00
CA SER A 143 22.60 1.52 -23.45
C SER A 143 24.12 1.71 -23.53
N GLN A 144 24.53 2.80 -24.19
CA GLN A 144 25.92 3.26 -24.31
C GLN A 144 26.13 4.69 -23.76
N ASP A 145 25.07 5.35 -23.25
CA ASP A 145 25.16 6.74 -22.76
C ASP A 145 26.14 6.79 -21.57
N SER A 146 27.19 7.58 -21.73
CA SER A 146 28.28 7.73 -20.76
C SER A 146 27.98 8.77 -19.68
N SER A 147 26.88 9.52 -19.82
CA SER A 147 26.50 10.70 -19.04
C SER A 147 25.30 10.51 -18.11
N LYS A 148 24.55 9.41 -18.24
CA LYS A 148 23.32 9.15 -17.47
C LYS A 148 23.37 7.82 -16.72
N THR A 149 22.61 7.75 -15.64
CA THR A 149 22.53 6.59 -14.76
C THR A 149 21.51 5.58 -15.32
N PRO A 150 21.93 4.34 -15.67
CA PRO A 150 21.06 3.40 -16.36
C PRO A 150 19.91 2.88 -15.48
N LEU A 151 18.72 3.35 -15.81
CA LEU A 151 17.41 2.85 -15.39
C LEU A 151 16.76 2.23 -16.63
N ILE A 152 16.61 0.89 -16.68
CA ILE A 152 16.25 0.15 -17.90
C ILE A 152 15.28 -1.02 -17.61
N GLY A 153 14.21 -1.12 -18.39
CA GLY A 153 13.46 -2.36 -18.64
C GLY A 153 12.82 -2.35 -20.02
N ILE A 154 12.36 -3.51 -20.54
CA ILE A 154 11.78 -3.57 -21.89
C ILE A 154 10.42 -2.86 -21.95
N ILE A 155 9.56 -3.04 -20.94
CA ILE A 155 8.25 -2.38 -20.89
C ILE A 155 8.38 -0.99 -20.30
N ALA A 156 9.02 -0.86 -19.13
CA ALA A 156 9.09 0.39 -18.37
C ALA A 156 10.47 0.65 -17.77
N ASN A 157 10.92 1.91 -17.74
CA ASN A 157 12.07 2.27 -16.90
C ASN A 157 11.69 2.30 -15.42
N GLU A 158 10.56 2.93 -15.08
CA GLU A 158 9.95 2.94 -13.76
C GLU A 158 8.44 2.68 -13.87
N SER A 159 7.88 1.89 -12.95
CA SER A 159 6.44 1.63 -12.89
C SER A 159 5.90 1.70 -11.47
N ASN A 160 4.90 2.56 -11.28
CA ASN A 160 3.95 2.54 -10.16
C ASN A 160 2.61 1.90 -10.58
N GLY A 161 2.41 1.70 -11.89
CA GLY A 161 1.26 1.04 -12.49
C GLY A 161 1.41 -0.49 -12.57
N ASN A 162 0.37 -1.13 -13.09
CA ASN A 162 0.20 -2.58 -13.16
C ASN A 162 0.72 -3.18 -14.47
N MET A 163 1.22 -4.42 -14.42
CA MET A 163 1.52 -5.22 -15.60
C MET A 163 1.03 -6.67 -15.42
N PHE A 164 0.13 -7.13 -16.29
CA PHE A 164 -0.57 -8.41 -16.14
C PHE A 164 -0.44 -9.30 -17.38
N ASN A 165 -0.01 -10.55 -17.24
CA ASN A 165 0.16 -11.48 -18.37
C ASN A 165 1.12 -10.92 -19.45
N CYS A 166 2.22 -10.29 -19.02
CA CYS A 166 3.21 -9.69 -19.90
C CYS A 166 4.45 -10.60 -20.05
N ASN A 167 4.86 -10.90 -21.28
CA ASN A 167 6.03 -11.75 -21.55
C ASN A 167 7.16 -10.91 -22.17
N VAL A 168 8.40 -11.05 -21.70
CA VAL A 168 9.55 -10.31 -22.25
C VAL A 168 10.71 -11.23 -22.66
N SER A 169 11.33 -10.92 -23.79
CA SER A 169 12.41 -11.69 -24.42
C SER A 169 13.35 -10.78 -25.23
N GLY A 170 14.55 -11.28 -25.54
CA GLY A 170 15.62 -10.53 -26.19
C GLY A 170 16.81 -10.30 -25.25
N TYR A 171 17.44 -9.14 -25.32
CA TYR A 171 18.56 -8.79 -24.44
C TYR A 171 18.55 -7.32 -23.97
N ILE A 172 19.16 -7.09 -22.80
CA ILE A 172 19.53 -5.76 -22.31
C ILE A 172 21.06 -5.74 -22.15
N THR A 173 21.73 -4.89 -22.91
CA THR A 173 23.18 -4.65 -22.78
C THR A 173 23.40 -3.24 -22.24
N CYS A 174 24.15 -3.12 -21.14
CA CYS A 174 24.53 -1.84 -20.56
C CYS A 174 26.06 -1.76 -20.43
N ASN A 175 26.68 -1.05 -21.38
CA ASN A 175 28.13 -0.88 -21.46
C ASN A 175 28.48 0.58 -21.22
N THR A 176 29.22 0.84 -20.14
CA THR A 176 29.72 2.19 -19.81
C THR A 176 31.21 2.26 -20.11
N PRO A 177 31.67 3.05 -21.10
CA PRO A 177 33.08 3.14 -21.45
C PRO A 177 33.97 3.53 -20.26
N ALA A 178 35.19 2.99 -20.22
CA ALA A 178 36.21 3.37 -19.26
C ALA A 178 36.48 4.89 -19.30
N SER A 179 36.69 5.50 -18.14
CA SER A 179 36.99 6.93 -18.03
C SER A 179 38.45 7.20 -18.39
N GLN A 180 38.69 7.93 -19.48
CA GLN A 180 40.03 8.31 -19.96
C GLN A 180 40.86 9.10 -18.91
N ASN A 181 40.21 9.82 -17.99
CA ASN A 181 40.85 10.86 -17.16
C ASN A 181 40.87 10.57 -15.64
N GLY A 182 40.67 9.33 -15.19
CA GLY A 182 40.93 8.89 -13.80
C GLY A 182 40.07 9.48 -12.65
N MET A 183 39.28 10.54 -12.89
CA MET A 183 38.42 11.14 -11.85
C MET A 183 37.16 10.30 -11.57
N SER A 184 36.97 9.92 -10.32
CA SER A 184 35.80 9.19 -9.83
C SER A 184 34.73 10.17 -9.34
N TYR A 185 33.62 10.26 -10.07
CA TYR A 185 32.40 10.94 -9.62
C TYR A 185 31.39 9.88 -9.16
N PRO A 186 30.69 10.09 -8.03
CA PRO A 186 29.63 9.18 -7.57
C PRO A 186 28.40 9.33 -8.46
N TYR A 187 28.25 8.44 -9.44
CA TYR A 187 27.02 8.31 -10.22
C TYR A 187 25.89 7.72 -9.35
N ASP A 188 24.65 8.10 -9.63
CA ASP A 188 23.45 7.54 -8.98
C ASP A 188 23.33 6.01 -9.19
N ASN A 189 22.41 5.43 -8.43
CA ASN A 189 22.12 4.01 -8.44
C ASN A 189 21.69 3.50 -9.84
N ILE A 190 22.22 2.35 -10.24
CA ILE A 190 21.83 1.62 -11.46
C ILE A 190 20.63 0.72 -11.17
N TYR A 191 19.70 0.61 -12.12
CA TYR A 191 18.46 -0.16 -12.00
C TYR A 191 18.12 -0.88 -13.32
N ILE A 192 18.32 -2.19 -13.41
CA ILE A 192 18.10 -2.96 -14.65
C ILE A 192 17.21 -4.18 -14.38
N GLY A 193 16.07 -4.28 -15.07
CA GLY A 193 15.20 -5.45 -15.05
C GLY A 193 14.76 -5.88 -16.44
N GLY A 194 14.36 -7.14 -16.62
CA GLY A 194 13.82 -7.60 -17.91
C GLY A 194 12.52 -6.88 -18.29
N ILE A 195 11.59 -6.78 -17.35
CA ILE A 195 10.30 -6.10 -17.51
C ILE A 195 10.45 -4.61 -17.20
N CYS A 196 10.91 -4.27 -15.99
CA CYS A 196 11.05 -2.89 -15.53
C CYS A 196 12.34 -2.61 -14.74
N GLY A 197 12.91 -1.42 -14.90
CA GLY A 197 14.10 -1.00 -14.13
C GLY A 197 13.77 -0.88 -12.64
N LYS A 198 12.69 -0.16 -12.34
CA LYS A 198 12.07 -0.05 -11.00
C LYS A 198 10.59 -0.42 -11.03
N GLN A 199 10.13 -1.08 -9.99
CA GLN A 199 8.73 -1.13 -9.58
C GLN A 199 8.59 -0.37 -8.25
N THR A 200 7.90 0.78 -8.26
CA THR A 200 7.73 1.68 -7.09
C THR A 200 6.33 1.64 -6.48
N GLY A 201 5.44 0.85 -7.06
CA GLY A 201 4.12 0.47 -6.55
C GLY A 201 3.39 -0.41 -7.57
N GLY A 202 2.09 -0.64 -7.39
CA GLY A 202 1.28 -1.49 -8.28
C GLY A 202 1.68 -2.97 -8.22
N MET A 203 1.22 -3.76 -9.20
CA MET A 203 1.43 -5.20 -9.25
C MET A 203 1.96 -5.69 -10.61
N LEU A 204 2.95 -6.59 -10.55
CA LEU A 204 3.32 -7.52 -11.63
C LEU A 204 2.61 -8.86 -11.37
N LEU A 205 1.77 -9.33 -12.30
CA LEU A 205 1.01 -10.59 -12.16
C LEU A 205 1.16 -11.48 -13.41
N ASN A 206 1.55 -12.73 -13.21
CA ASN A 206 1.66 -13.75 -14.27
C ASN A 206 2.53 -13.29 -15.46
N CYS A 207 3.62 -12.56 -15.18
CA CYS A 207 4.51 -12.03 -16.21
C CYS A 207 5.78 -12.87 -16.34
N SER A 208 6.19 -13.22 -17.56
CA SER A 208 7.42 -14.00 -17.79
C SER A 208 8.56 -13.15 -18.36
N SER A 209 9.80 -13.52 -18.04
CA SER A 209 11.01 -12.93 -18.59
C SER A 209 12.02 -14.00 -18.98
N SER A 210 12.58 -13.84 -20.18
CA SER A 210 13.68 -14.64 -20.74
C SER A 210 14.85 -13.78 -21.23
N VAL A 211 14.88 -12.52 -20.79
CA VAL A 211 15.84 -11.51 -21.23
C VAL A 211 17.25 -11.84 -20.74
N ASN A 212 18.21 -11.81 -21.65
CA ASN A 212 19.63 -11.88 -21.32
C ASN A 212 20.15 -10.49 -20.92
N ILE A 213 20.57 -10.34 -19.67
CA ILE A 213 21.01 -9.06 -19.10
C ILE A 213 22.53 -9.06 -18.95
N THR A 214 23.22 -8.21 -19.70
CA THR A 214 24.68 -8.05 -19.66
C THR A 214 25.06 -6.64 -19.21
N ARG A 215 25.79 -6.54 -18.10
CA ARG A 215 26.29 -5.29 -17.53
C ARG A 215 27.82 -5.34 -17.35
N SER A 216 28.55 -4.63 -18.21
CA SER A 216 30.01 -4.49 -18.10
C SER A 216 30.44 -3.07 -17.72
N THR A 217 31.32 -2.95 -16.73
CA THR A 217 31.86 -1.65 -16.30
C THR A 217 33.20 -1.78 -15.58
N ASP A 218 34.01 -0.73 -15.75
CA ASP A 218 35.24 -0.46 -14.99
C ASP A 218 35.12 0.84 -14.15
N ARG A 219 33.91 1.43 -14.01
CA ARG A 219 33.66 2.63 -13.19
C ARG A 219 33.01 2.29 -11.84
N HIS A 220 33.21 3.14 -10.84
CA HIS A 220 32.54 3.09 -9.55
C HIS A 220 31.10 3.67 -9.59
N PHE A 221 30.21 3.14 -8.75
CA PHE A 221 28.81 3.55 -8.60
C PHE A 221 28.35 3.46 -7.14
N SER A 222 27.32 4.23 -6.77
CA SER A 222 26.78 4.27 -5.40
C SER A 222 26.01 3.00 -5.01
N ALA A 223 25.20 2.46 -5.93
CA ALA A 223 24.60 1.12 -5.85
C ALA A 223 24.25 0.58 -7.25
N MET A 224 24.08 -0.74 -7.38
CA MET A 224 23.70 -1.38 -8.64
C MET A 224 22.69 -2.51 -8.42
N TYR A 225 21.46 -2.31 -8.88
CA TYR A 225 20.33 -3.22 -8.77
C TYR A 225 20.04 -3.86 -10.14
N VAL A 226 20.12 -5.19 -10.22
CA VAL A 226 19.96 -5.95 -11.49
C VAL A 226 19.19 -7.25 -11.21
N GLY A 227 18.09 -7.50 -11.91
CA GLY A 227 17.24 -8.68 -11.72
C GLY A 227 16.49 -9.13 -12.98
N GLY A 228 16.02 -10.39 -13.00
CA GLY A 228 15.42 -10.99 -14.19
C GLY A 228 14.02 -10.44 -14.54
N ILE A 229 13.22 -10.15 -13.51
CA ILE A 229 11.89 -9.52 -13.61
C ILE A 229 12.04 -7.99 -13.53
N CYS A 230 12.36 -7.47 -12.35
CA CYS A 230 12.63 -6.05 -12.09
C CYS A 230 14.03 -5.85 -11.50
N GLY A 231 14.63 -4.68 -11.72
CA GLY A 231 15.91 -4.33 -11.08
C GLY A 231 15.77 -4.02 -9.60
N TYR A 232 14.78 -3.20 -9.24
CA TYR A 232 14.45 -2.82 -7.86
C TYR A 232 12.94 -2.81 -7.65
N SER A 233 12.50 -3.19 -6.44
CA SER A 233 11.10 -3.16 -6.02
C SER A 233 10.97 -2.48 -4.66
N SER A 234 9.97 -1.61 -4.52
CA SER A 234 9.54 -1.00 -3.26
C SER A 234 8.02 -0.83 -3.27
N SER A 235 7.34 -1.22 -2.19
CA SER A 235 5.88 -1.04 -2.02
C SER A 235 5.01 -1.65 -3.13
N ALA A 236 5.51 -2.68 -3.83
CA ALA A 236 4.88 -3.28 -5.00
C ALA A 236 4.79 -4.81 -4.91
N THR A 237 3.74 -5.39 -5.49
CA THR A 237 3.49 -6.83 -5.51
C THR A 237 4.10 -7.48 -6.76
N ILE A 238 4.78 -8.61 -6.60
CA ILE A 238 5.26 -9.46 -7.71
C ILE A 238 4.75 -10.88 -7.48
N ARG A 239 3.85 -11.34 -8.35
CA ARG A 239 3.08 -12.58 -8.16
C ARG A 239 3.05 -13.39 -9.44
N GLU A 240 3.27 -14.70 -9.34
CA GLU A 240 3.29 -15.64 -10.49
C GLU A 240 4.30 -15.27 -11.61
N CYS A 241 5.27 -14.38 -11.33
CA CYS A 241 6.21 -13.88 -12.34
C CYS A 241 7.47 -14.76 -12.47
N THR A 242 7.66 -15.36 -13.65
CA THR A 242 8.69 -16.37 -13.91
C THR A 242 9.89 -15.81 -14.69
N TYR A 243 11.11 -16.07 -14.22
CA TYR A 243 12.34 -15.82 -14.98
C TYR A 243 12.92 -17.15 -15.45
N THR A 244 12.93 -17.41 -16.77
CA THR A 244 13.38 -18.69 -17.33
C THR A 244 14.15 -18.50 -18.63
N ASN A 245 15.13 -19.36 -18.90
CA ASN A 245 15.99 -19.38 -20.11
C ASN A 245 16.85 -18.13 -20.37
N GLY A 246 16.64 -17.02 -19.66
CA GLY A 246 17.55 -15.86 -19.63
C GLY A 246 18.78 -16.10 -18.74
N SER A 247 19.80 -15.27 -18.92
CA SER A 247 20.99 -15.20 -18.07
C SER A 247 21.25 -13.77 -17.58
N ILE A 248 21.90 -13.63 -16.41
CA ILE A 248 22.35 -12.33 -15.88
C ILE A 248 23.87 -12.40 -15.69
N ASN A 249 24.58 -11.52 -16.39
CA ASN A 249 26.03 -11.36 -16.29
C ASN A 249 26.34 -9.92 -15.87
N ALA A 250 26.89 -9.74 -14.67
CA ALA A 250 27.12 -8.41 -14.09
C ALA A 250 28.50 -8.30 -13.43
N THR A 251 29.29 -7.33 -13.90
CA THR A 251 30.56 -6.92 -13.26
C THR A 251 30.30 -5.82 -12.25
N ALA A 252 30.86 -5.95 -11.04
CA ALA A 252 30.76 -4.95 -9.98
C ALA A 252 32.15 -4.48 -9.52
N THR A 253 32.30 -3.17 -9.38
CA THR A 253 33.48 -2.52 -8.78
C THR A 253 33.25 -2.22 -7.29
N PRO A 254 34.30 -2.20 -6.46
CA PRO A 254 34.15 -2.02 -5.02
C PRO A 254 33.81 -0.58 -4.66
N LEU A 255 32.57 -0.33 -4.20
CA LEU A 255 32.21 0.80 -3.33
C LEU A 255 30.90 0.56 -2.55
N GLN A 256 29.83 0.06 -3.19
CA GLN A 256 28.66 -0.57 -2.51
C GLN A 256 27.74 -1.33 -3.49
N SER A 257 27.93 -2.64 -3.68
CA SER A 257 27.27 -3.42 -4.75
C SER A 257 26.03 -4.23 -4.29
N LYS A 258 24.92 -3.53 -4.02
CA LYS A 258 23.62 -4.14 -3.70
C LYS A 258 22.87 -4.73 -4.92
N THR A 259 23.37 -5.81 -5.52
CA THR A 259 22.61 -6.55 -6.56
C THR A 259 21.32 -7.15 -5.95
N VAL A 260 20.21 -7.14 -6.71
CA VAL A 260 18.87 -7.59 -6.27
C VAL A 260 18.15 -8.31 -7.42
N VAL A 261 18.07 -9.65 -7.37
CA VAL A 261 17.44 -10.49 -8.40
C VAL A 261 16.11 -11.06 -7.90
N TYR A 262 14.97 -10.52 -8.34
CA TYR A 262 13.65 -11.06 -8.00
C TYR A 262 13.17 -12.16 -8.98
N THR A 263 12.61 -13.24 -8.43
CA THR A 263 11.81 -14.29 -9.11
C THR A 263 10.64 -14.73 -8.21
N SER A 264 9.48 -15.13 -8.74
CA SER A 264 8.29 -15.45 -7.90
C SER A 264 7.44 -16.60 -8.46
N ASN A 265 7.25 -17.64 -7.63
CA ASN A 265 6.52 -18.90 -7.89
C ASN A 265 6.96 -19.74 -9.09
N VAL A 266 6.94 -21.07 -8.89
CA VAL A 266 6.97 -22.08 -9.95
C VAL A 266 6.08 -23.24 -9.51
N GLU A 267 4.85 -23.29 -10.00
CA GLU A 267 4.01 -24.48 -9.96
C GLU A 267 3.96 -25.14 -11.34
N THR A 268 4.71 -26.23 -11.46
CA THR A 268 4.36 -27.42 -12.25
C THR A 268 5.38 -28.51 -11.91
N ILE A 269 4.94 -29.76 -11.98
CA ILE A 269 5.77 -30.95 -11.77
C ILE A 269 6.15 -31.53 -13.14
N ASP A 270 7.37 -32.08 -13.19
CA ASP A 270 7.98 -32.89 -14.26
C ASP A 270 8.52 -32.19 -15.53
N SER A 271 9.46 -32.89 -16.18
CA SER A 271 10.18 -32.67 -17.45
C SER A 271 11.42 -31.76 -17.45
N VAL A 272 12.56 -32.41 -17.16
CA VAL A 272 13.92 -32.15 -17.70
C VAL A 272 14.58 -30.78 -17.40
N ASN A 273 15.46 -30.79 -16.38
CA ASN A 273 16.76 -30.06 -16.33
C ASN A 273 16.89 -28.70 -17.05
N LYS A 274 16.24 -27.64 -16.52
CA LYS A 274 16.49 -26.25 -16.95
C LYS A 274 17.33 -25.48 -15.92
N LYS A 275 18.59 -25.21 -16.27
CA LYS A 275 19.55 -24.44 -15.47
C LYS A 275 19.56 -22.98 -15.91
N ILE A 276 19.18 -22.06 -15.02
CA ILE A 276 19.47 -20.62 -15.18
C ILE A 276 20.95 -20.40 -14.82
N TYR A 277 21.62 -19.43 -15.43
CA TYR A 277 23.01 -19.09 -15.12
C TYR A 277 23.15 -17.61 -14.72
N TYR A 278 23.71 -17.38 -13.53
CA TYR A 278 24.14 -16.05 -13.07
C TYR A 278 25.67 -16.01 -13.04
N GLU A 279 26.31 -15.04 -13.70
CA GLU A 279 27.75 -14.81 -13.57
C GLU A 279 28.04 -13.44 -12.95
N CYS A 280 28.74 -13.43 -11.81
CA CYS A 280 29.19 -12.21 -11.13
C CYS A 280 30.71 -12.11 -11.13
N TYR A 281 31.25 -10.97 -11.55
CA TYR A 281 32.69 -10.69 -11.59
C TYR A 281 33.09 -9.59 -10.61
N LEU A 282 34.06 -9.89 -9.73
CA LEU A 282 34.71 -8.91 -8.84
C LEU A 282 36.13 -8.57 -9.34
N ARG A 283 36.47 -7.27 -9.30
CA ARG A 283 37.78 -6.69 -9.63
C ARG A 283 38.30 -5.94 -8.40
N TYR A 284 39.49 -6.31 -7.91
CA TYR A 284 39.96 -5.92 -6.58
C TYR A 284 40.94 -4.74 -6.61
N ASP A 285 40.56 -3.63 -5.96
CA ASP A 285 41.42 -2.56 -5.45
C ASP A 285 40.62 -1.89 -4.31
N ASN A 286 41.15 -1.92 -3.07
CA ASN A 286 40.47 -1.65 -1.78
C ASN A 286 39.39 -2.67 -1.33
N VAL A 287 39.14 -2.70 -0.01
CA VAL A 287 38.78 -3.93 0.75
C VAL A 287 37.31 -4.01 1.24
N ASP A 288 36.59 -2.89 1.37
CA ASP A 288 35.35 -2.80 2.17
C ASP A 288 34.00 -2.98 1.42
N SER A 289 34.01 -3.47 0.17
CA SER A 289 32.77 -3.63 -0.61
C SER A 289 32.04 -4.94 -0.34
N LYS A 290 30.72 -4.88 -0.10
CA LYS A 290 29.83 -6.06 -0.04
C LYS A 290 29.01 -6.19 -1.32
N LEU A 291 29.09 -7.36 -1.95
CA LEU A 291 28.21 -7.82 -3.03
C LEU A 291 27.17 -8.80 -2.47
N TYR A 292 25.89 -8.60 -2.80
CA TYR A 292 24.80 -9.50 -2.39
C TYR A 292 24.19 -10.21 -3.60
N VAL A 293 24.08 -11.54 -3.59
CA VAL A 293 23.53 -12.34 -4.70
C VAL A 293 22.68 -13.48 -4.15
N GLY A 294 21.49 -13.69 -4.73
CA GLY A 294 20.57 -14.79 -4.41
C GLY A 294 19.64 -15.06 -5.59
N GLY A 295 19.00 -16.24 -5.63
CA GLY A 295 18.18 -16.67 -6.78
C GLY A 295 16.75 -16.14 -6.81
N ILE A 296 16.24 -15.64 -5.67
CA ILE A 296 14.86 -15.16 -5.48
C ILE A 296 14.82 -13.71 -4.98
N CYS A 297 15.85 -13.27 -4.26
CA CYS A 297 16.15 -11.84 -4.04
C CYS A 297 17.66 -11.67 -3.79
N GLY A 298 18.27 -10.55 -4.19
CA GLY A 298 19.67 -10.29 -3.84
C GLY A 298 19.83 -9.65 -2.45
N ASN A 299 19.03 -8.64 -2.13
CA ASN A 299 18.98 -7.98 -0.83
C ASN A 299 17.53 -7.58 -0.51
N ALA A 300 16.94 -8.21 0.51
CA ALA A 300 15.57 -7.97 0.96
C ALA A 300 15.57 -7.19 2.28
N GLN A 301 14.84 -6.08 2.32
CA GLN A 301 14.61 -5.29 3.52
C GLN A 301 13.11 -5.21 3.77
N ILE A 302 12.61 -5.90 4.81
CA ILE A 302 11.20 -6.00 5.19
C ILE A 302 10.30 -6.51 4.04
N VAL A 303 10.53 -7.76 3.61
CA VAL A 303 9.77 -8.41 2.52
C VAL A 303 9.20 -9.76 2.98
N ASN A 304 7.97 -10.09 2.58
CA ASN A 304 7.39 -11.41 2.77
C ASN A 304 7.46 -12.22 1.45
N PHE A 305 8.02 -13.41 1.49
CA PHE A 305 8.10 -14.34 0.36
C PHE A 305 7.15 -15.52 0.58
N TYR A 306 6.33 -15.82 -0.43
CA TYR A 306 5.36 -16.93 -0.41
C TYR A 306 5.60 -17.84 -1.62
N SER A 307 5.74 -19.15 -1.41
CA SER A 307 5.87 -20.21 -2.43
C SER A 307 6.97 -20.05 -3.50
N CYS A 308 7.86 -19.07 -3.37
CA CYS A 308 8.89 -18.79 -4.36
C CYS A 308 9.90 -19.95 -4.48
N LYS A 309 10.25 -20.30 -5.74
CA LYS A 309 11.14 -21.43 -6.06
C LYS A 309 12.26 -21.01 -7.01
N ASN A 310 13.51 -21.36 -6.67
CA ASN A 310 14.67 -21.22 -7.56
C ASN A 310 15.21 -22.59 -8.01
N SER A 311 15.59 -22.69 -9.28
CA SER A 311 16.37 -23.80 -9.86
C SER A 311 17.66 -23.34 -10.56
N GLY A 312 18.02 -22.06 -10.42
CA GLY A 312 19.15 -21.44 -11.09
C GLY A 312 20.51 -21.68 -10.44
N THR A 313 21.54 -21.81 -11.27
CA THR A 313 22.96 -21.92 -10.92
C THR A 313 23.57 -20.52 -10.74
N ILE A 314 24.03 -20.20 -9.53
CA ILE A 314 24.76 -18.95 -9.24
C ILE A 314 26.27 -19.20 -9.33
N ILE A 315 26.99 -18.41 -10.15
CA ILE A 315 28.44 -18.52 -10.33
C ILE A 315 29.12 -17.19 -9.96
N CYS A 316 29.99 -17.23 -8.94
CA CYS A 316 30.77 -16.08 -8.50
C CYS A 316 32.26 -16.25 -8.86
N LYS A 317 32.81 -15.31 -9.63
CA LYS A 317 34.19 -15.34 -10.15
C LYS A 317 34.98 -14.11 -9.70
N ASN A 318 36.07 -14.32 -8.97
CA ASN A 318 36.95 -13.24 -8.52
C ASN A 318 38.19 -13.13 -9.43
N LYS A 319 38.54 -11.93 -9.88
CA LYS A 319 39.88 -11.65 -10.46
C LYS A 319 40.81 -11.16 -9.36
N ILE A 320 41.76 -12.00 -8.97
CA ILE A 320 42.83 -11.68 -8.01
C ILE A 320 44.01 -11.05 -8.77
N LYS A 321 44.58 -10.00 -8.17
CA LYS A 321 45.86 -9.37 -8.54
C LYS A 321 46.97 -10.12 -7.79
N GLU A 322 48.07 -10.52 -8.45
CA GLU A 322 49.12 -11.32 -7.79
C GLU A 322 49.76 -10.57 -6.61
N GLY A 323 49.90 -11.22 -5.43
CA GLY A 323 50.83 -10.76 -4.37
C GLY A 323 50.41 -10.64 -2.89
N ALA A 324 49.27 -11.17 -2.39
CA ALA A 324 48.81 -10.92 -1.00
C ALA A 324 48.49 -12.19 -0.13
N THR A 325 48.70 -12.12 1.20
CA THR A 325 48.64 -13.28 2.15
C THR A 325 48.24 -12.94 3.63
N PRO A 326 47.36 -13.72 4.31
CA PRO A 326 47.06 -13.66 5.79
C PRO A 326 47.22 -15.01 6.57
N SER A 327 46.70 -15.16 7.82
CA SER A 327 46.84 -16.35 8.74
C SER A 327 45.70 -16.57 9.80
N ILE A 328 45.53 -17.78 10.40
CA ILE A 328 44.39 -18.24 11.28
C ILE A 328 44.76 -19.26 12.42
N ASN A 329 43.88 -19.42 13.44
CA ASN A 329 43.68 -20.62 14.30
C ASN A 329 42.17 -20.92 14.59
N TYR A 330 41.80 -22.07 15.21
CA TYR A 330 40.43 -22.65 15.23
C TYR A 330 39.81 -22.97 16.62
N GLU A 331 38.46 -23.10 16.68
CA GLU A 331 37.67 -23.83 17.70
C GLU A 331 36.48 -24.59 17.04
N THR A 332 35.84 -25.56 17.73
CA THR A 332 34.80 -26.47 17.18
C THR A 332 33.65 -26.79 18.15
N GLY A 333 32.45 -27.15 17.65
CA GLY A 333 31.33 -27.62 18.49
C GLY A 333 29.97 -27.93 17.83
N GLU A 334 29.43 -29.11 18.17
CA GLU A 334 28.01 -29.52 18.31
C GLU A 334 26.97 -29.46 17.14
N THR A 335 25.77 -29.99 17.44
CA THR A 335 25.04 -31.03 16.66
C THR A 335 23.69 -30.58 16.09
N ILE A 336 23.18 -31.32 15.10
CA ILE A 336 21.89 -31.09 14.40
C ILE A 336 20.74 -31.78 15.15
N SER A 337 19.54 -31.18 15.14
CA SER A 337 18.28 -31.85 15.50
C SER A 337 17.23 -31.73 14.38
N THR A 338 16.34 -32.72 14.30
CA THR A 338 15.21 -32.79 13.38
C THR A 338 13.89 -32.68 14.14
N TYR A 339 12.84 -32.26 13.45
CA TYR A 339 11.45 -32.33 13.93
C TYR A 339 10.57 -32.82 12.78
N THR A 340 9.76 -33.85 13.03
CA THR A 340 8.78 -34.36 12.06
C THR A 340 7.39 -34.10 12.61
N ASN A 341 6.54 -33.43 11.84
CA ASN A 341 5.19 -33.10 12.29
C ASN A 341 4.21 -34.26 12.09
N ASN A 342 3.00 -34.12 12.64
CA ASN A 342 1.94 -35.13 12.60
C ASN A 342 1.41 -35.47 11.18
N TYR A 343 1.92 -34.80 10.13
CA TYR A 343 1.63 -35.08 8.73
C TYR A 343 2.80 -35.80 8.02
N GLY A 344 3.81 -36.27 8.76
CA GLY A 344 4.98 -36.98 8.23
C GLY A 344 6.06 -36.07 7.62
N ASN A 345 5.83 -34.75 7.55
CA ASN A 345 6.79 -33.81 6.99
C ASN A 345 7.96 -33.61 7.96
N THR A 346 9.18 -33.88 7.51
CA THR A 346 10.41 -33.75 8.31
C THR A 346 11.12 -32.44 8.03
N TYR A 347 11.25 -31.63 9.08
CA TYR A 347 11.88 -30.31 9.06
C TYR A 347 13.26 -30.36 9.71
N TYR A 348 14.26 -29.83 9.01
CA TYR A 348 15.64 -29.77 9.45
C TYR A 348 15.91 -28.46 10.20
N ASN A 349 16.27 -28.51 11.48
CA ASN A 349 16.60 -27.31 12.25
C ASN A 349 18.06 -26.89 11.96
N LEU A 350 18.26 -26.22 10.82
CA LEU A 350 19.58 -25.86 10.27
C LEU A 350 20.26 -24.72 11.05
N LYS A 351 20.67 -25.00 12.30
CA LYS A 351 21.55 -24.13 13.10
C LYS A 351 23.00 -24.15 12.60
N LYS A 352 23.31 -23.54 11.44
CA LYS A 352 24.64 -22.95 11.17
C LYS A 352 24.66 -22.08 9.91
N CYS A 353 25.22 -20.88 10.05
CA CYS A 353 25.75 -20.08 8.94
C CYS A 353 27.26 -20.32 8.90
N TYR A 354 27.87 -20.56 7.73
CA TYR A 354 29.32 -20.60 7.63
C TYR A 354 29.87 -19.18 7.47
N ARG A 355 30.69 -18.72 8.43
CA ARG A 355 31.41 -17.45 8.38
C ARG A 355 32.88 -17.70 8.11
N LEU A 356 33.28 -17.67 6.84
CA LEU A 356 34.69 -17.71 6.44
C LEU A 356 35.40 -16.41 6.85
N ASN A 357 36.02 -16.40 8.03
CA ASN A 357 37.10 -15.47 8.37
C ASN A 357 38.39 -15.98 7.70
N THR A 358 39.24 -15.09 7.18
CA THR A 358 40.25 -15.40 6.15
C THR A 358 41.69 -15.33 6.71
N ALA A 359 42.57 -16.32 6.62
CA ALA A 359 42.86 -17.39 5.64
C ALA A 359 44.10 -18.19 6.17
N ASN A 360 44.56 -19.21 5.42
CA ASN A 360 45.84 -19.94 5.53
C ASN A 360 46.17 -20.78 6.80
N LYS A 361 46.85 -21.94 6.68
CA LYS A 361 47.42 -22.62 5.49
C LYS A 361 46.83 -24.02 5.29
N GLY A 362 46.59 -24.39 4.03
CA GLY A 362 46.29 -25.76 3.61
C GLY A 362 45.35 -25.80 2.41
N LYS A 363 45.71 -26.55 1.36
CA LYS A 363 44.72 -26.96 0.34
C LYS A 363 43.85 -28.03 0.98
N PRO A 364 42.51 -27.87 0.93
CA PRO A 364 41.78 -28.70 -0.03
C PRO A 364 40.84 -27.88 -0.91
N THR A 365 40.51 -28.44 -2.08
CA THR A 365 39.40 -27.98 -2.91
C THR A 365 38.10 -28.34 -2.18
N VAL A 366 37.46 -27.36 -1.54
CA VAL A 366 36.17 -27.60 -0.86
C VAL A 366 35.05 -27.55 -1.89
N THR A 367 34.80 -28.68 -2.55
CA THR A 367 33.54 -28.91 -3.28
C THR A 367 32.43 -29.03 -2.24
N VAL A 368 31.71 -27.93 -1.99
CA VAL A 368 30.59 -27.92 -1.05
C VAL A 368 29.37 -28.57 -1.72
N GLU A 369 29.32 -29.90 -1.72
CA GLU A 369 28.10 -30.66 -2.07
C GLU A 369 27.08 -30.59 -0.93
N THR A 370 26.53 -29.39 -0.70
CA THR A 370 25.33 -29.19 0.13
C THR A 370 24.21 -28.67 -0.75
N ASN A 371 23.07 -29.36 -0.77
CA ASN A 371 21.87 -29.01 -1.56
C ASN A 371 21.10 -27.79 -0.99
N VAL A 372 21.81 -26.74 -0.54
CA VAL A 372 21.25 -25.60 0.19
C VAL A 372 21.87 -24.28 -0.32
N GLY A 373 21.54 -23.89 -1.55
CA GLY A 373 21.88 -22.58 -2.11
C GLY A 373 20.95 -21.45 -1.60
N CYS A 374 21.40 -20.20 -1.71
CA CYS A 374 20.69 -19.03 -1.17
C CYS A 374 19.43 -18.63 -1.98
N ILE A 375 18.27 -18.70 -1.32
CA ILE A 375 17.03 -18.03 -1.76
C ILE A 375 17.26 -16.51 -1.84
N CYS A 376 17.76 -15.91 -0.76
CA CYS A 376 18.12 -14.50 -0.68
C CYS A 376 19.60 -14.30 -0.34
N GLY A 377 20.24 -13.28 -0.94
CA GLY A 377 21.66 -12.95 -0.69
C GLY A 377 21.92 -12.13 0.57
N SER A 378 20.93 -11.40 1.07
CA SER A 378 20.93 -10.73 2.36
C SER A 378 19.50 -10.37 2.76
N THR A 379 19.14 -10.56 4.03
CA THR A 379 17.82 -10.23 4.57
C THR A 379 17.94 -9.36 5.82
N SER A 380 17.01 -8.42 5.97
CA SER A 380 16.67 -7.83 7.27
C SER A 380 15.16 -7.94 7.48
N SER A 381 14.75 -8.61 8.56
CA SER A 381 13.34 -8.75 8.99
C SER A 381 12.38 -9.17 7.87
N SER A 382 12.69 -10.26 7.17
CA SER A 382 11.96 -10.72 5.98
C SER A 382 11.51 -12.18 6.14
N ASN A 383 10.21 -12.46 5.98
CA ASN A 383 9.62 -13.77 6.25
C ASN A 383 9.58 -14.65 5.00
N PHE A 384 9.66 -15.98 5.17
CA PHE A 384 9.60 -16.96 4.08
C PHE A 384 8.59 -18.07 4.40
N TYR A 385 7.59 -18.24 3.53
CA TYR A 385 6.53 -19.23 3.67
C TYR A 385 6.50 -20.14 2.44
N GLY A 386 6.67 -21.46 2.62
CA GLY A 386 6.59 -22.44 1.52
C GLY A 386 7.65 -22.32 0.40
N CYS A 387 8.66 -21.46 0.56
CA CYS A 387 9.69 -21.23 -0.46
C CYS A 387 10.66 -22.41 -0.57
N SER A 388 11.22 -22.65 -1.76
CA SER A 388 12.14 -23.77 -2.02
C SER A 388 13.32 -23.39 -2.93
N ASN A 389 14.40 -24.16 -2.88
CA ASN A 389 15.54 -24.01 -3.79
C ASN A 389 16.10 -25.38 -4.19
N SER A 390 16.29 -25.59 -5.50
CA SER A 390 17.01 -26.71 -6.09
C SER A 390 18.17 -26.25 -7.00
N GLY A 391 18.53 -24.96 -6.93
CA GLY A 391 19.61 -24.35 -7.68
C GLY A 391 20.96 -24.44 -6.96
N THR A 392 22.03 -24.67 -7.73
CA THR A 392 23.41 -24.80 -7.26
C THR A 392 24.11 -23.45 -7.10
N VAL A 393 25.16 -23.40 -6.28
CA VAL A 393 26.03 -22.24 -6.13
C VAL A 393 27.49 -22.68 -6.32
N THR A 394 28.25 -21.97 -7.14
CA THR A 394 29.66 -22.30 -7.44
C THR A 394 30.53 -21.06 -7.28
N SER A 395 31.59 -21.17 -6.47
CA SER A 395 32.52 -20.07 -6.19
C SER A 395 33.97 -20.54 -6.34
N ASN A 396 34.75 -19.80 -7.13
CA ASN A 396 36.16 -20.13 -7.36
C ASN A 396 37.04 -19.39 -6.34
N ASN A 397 37.49 -20.14 -5.33
CA ASN A 397 38.37 -19.77 -4.21
C ASN A 397 37.80 -18.86 -3.10
N SER A 398 38.36 -19.06 -1.91
CA SER A 398 38.08 -18.34 -0.68
C SER A 398 38.77 -16.97 -0.65
N ASN A 399 37.98 -15.89 -0.66
CA ASN A 399 38.16 -14.68 0.16
C ASN A 399 36.98 -13.71 -0.07
N SER A 400 36.49 -13.09 1.01
CA SER A 400 35.59 -11.91 1.02
C SER A 400 34.35 -11.90 0.10
N THR A 401 33.58 -12.99 0.01
CA THR A 401 32.21 -12.98 -0.55
C THR A 401 31.22 -13.42 0.54
N GLN A 402 30.26 -12.57 0.92
CA GLN A 402 29.17 -12.96 1.82
C GLN A 402 28.10 -13.78 1.07
N ILE A 403 28.32 -15.09 0.95
CA ILE A 403 27.27 -16.05 0.62
C ILE A 403 26.57 -16.40 1.94
N CYS A 404 25.52 -15.66 2.30
CA CYS A 404 24.86 -15.79 3.59
C CYS A 404 23.41 -16.25 3.46
N GLY A 405 23.10 -17.43 4.00
CA GLY A 405 21.79 -17.65 4.63
C GLY A 405 21.82 -17.06 6.04
N TYR A 406 20.75 -16.40 6.47
CA TYR A 406 20.55 -15.97 7.86
C TYR A 406 19.48 -16.85 8.54
N LYS A 407 19.36 -16.74 9.87
CA LYS A 407 18.59 -17.67 10.71
C LYS A 407 17.70 -16.91 11.69
N ASP A 408 16.41 -17.23 11.69
CA ASP A 408 15.42 -16.60 12.57
C ASP A 408 15.57 -16.98 14.05
N GLN A 409 15.03 -16.09 14.89
CA GLN A 409 14.70 -16.33 16.29
C GLN A 409 13.22 -16.74 16.37
N PHE A 410 12.90 -18.02 16.18
CA PHE A 410 11.55 -18.50 16.48
C PHE A 410 11.32 -18.47 17.99
N THR A 411 10.39 -17.64 18.44
CA THR A 411 9.85 -17.68 19.80
C THR A 411 9.18 -19.04 20.01
N LYS A 412 9.61 -19.78 21.02
CA LYS A 412 9.06 -21.10 21.34
C LYS A 412 7.64 -20.94 21.88
N ILE A 413 6.63 -21.24 21.07
CA ILE A 413 5.29 -21.53 21.58
C ILE A 413 5.39 -22.89 22.27
N GLU A 414 5.07 -22.95 23.56
CA GLU A 414 4.98 -24.23 24.26
C GLU A 414 3.56 -24.78 24.12
N GLU A 415 3.42 -25.82 23.30
CA GLU A 415 2.21 -26.63 23.24
C GLU A 415 1.97 -27.26 24.62
N LYS A 416 0.94 -26.78 25.32
CA LYS A 416 0.37 -27.51 26.46
C LYS A 416 -0.53 -28.61 25.94
N ASP A 417 0.07 -29.78 25.75
CA ASP A 417 -0.59 -31.03 25.40
C ASP A 417 -1.79 -31.30 26.36
N PRO A 418 -2.95 -31.79 25.88
CA PRO A 418 -4.17 -31.80 26.66
C PRO A 418 -4.12 -32.82 27.79
N LEU A 419 -4.51 -32.41 29.00
CA LEU A 419 -4.54 -33.28 30.17
C LEU A 419 -5.52 -34.45 29.98
N LYS A 420 -4.97 -35.66 29.83
CA LYS A 420 -5.73 -36.92 29.91
C LYS A 420 -6.45 -37.01 31.26
N ILE A 421 -7.77 -37.16 31.20
CA ILE A 421 -8.58 -37.55 32.35
C ILE A 421 -8.11 -38.93 32.81
N THR A 422 -7.55 -39.01 34.01
CA THR A 422 -7.18 -40.28 34.66
C THR A 422 -7.81 -40.29 36.05
N THR A 423 -8.77 -41.19 36.27
CA THR A 423 -9.51 -41.28 37.53
C THR A 423 -8.74 -42.10 38.57
N THR A 424 -8.36 -41.48 39.68
CA THR A 424 -7.89 -42.19 40.88
C THR A 424 -8.64 -41.67 42.11
N THR A 425 -9.29 -42.58 42.84
CA THR A 425 -10.21 -42.23 43.94
C THR A 425 -9.55 -42.42 45.30
N THR A 426 -9.45 -41.36 46.10
CA THR A 426 -9.11 -41.49 47.53
C THR A 426 -9.95 -40.53 48.38
N LYS A 427 -10.64 -41.07 49.39
CA LYS A 427 -11.30 -40.29 50.46
C LYS A 427 -10.26 -39.84 51.50
N ILE A 428 -10.52 -38.73 52.18
CA ILE A 428 -10.43 -38.51 53.66
C ILE A 428 -10.79 -37.03 53.91
N THR A 429 -12.02 -36.71 54.34
CA THR A 429 -12.56 -36.65 55.72
C THR A 429 -12.47 -35.23 56.32
N THR A 430 -13.59 -34.76 56.89
CA THR A 430 -13.81 -33.38 57.37
C THR A 430 -13.56 -33.19 58.87
N THR A 431 -12.89 -32.08 59.25
CA THR A 431 -13.05 -31.27 60.49
C THR A 431 -12.07 -30.07 60.41
N SER A 432 -12.24 -28.88 61.02
CA SER A 432 -13.07 -28.45 62.16
C SER A 432 -13.61 -27.01 62.05
N THR A 433 -14.73 -26.75 62.74
CA THR A 433 -15.11 -25.52 63.48
C THR A 433 -15.01 -24.11 62.85
N VAL A 434 -16.18 -23.49 62.71
CA VAL A 434 -16.43 -22.05 62.66
C VAL A 434 -16.14 -21.38 64.02
N THR A 435 -15.63 -20.15 64.02
CA THR A 435 -16.03 -19.10 64.98
C THR A 435 -16.56 -17.88 64.24
N SER A 436 -17.57 -17.22 64.80
CA SER A 436 -18.34 -16.19 64.10
C SER A 436 -18.36 -14.86 64.83
N LYS A 437 -18.49 -13.75 64.08
CA LYS A 437 -19.05 -12.51 64.63
C LYS A 437 -19.93 -11.78 63.61
N LYS A 438 -21.24 -11.86 63.88
CA LYS A 438 -22.29 -10.87 63.53
C LYS A 438 -21.82 -9.44 63.93
N THR A 439 -22.33 -8.32 63.42
CA THR A 439 -23.50 -7.94 62.57
C THR A 439 -23.20 -6.53 61.97
N THR A 440 -24.00 -5.81 61.15
CA THR A 440 -25.45 -5.82 60.82
C THR A 440 -25.69 -5.13 59.45
N THR A 441 -26.67 -5.64 58.69
CA THR A 441 -27.73 -4.95 57.90
C THR A 441 -27.68 -3.42 57.73
N THR A 442 -28.05 -2.78 56.59
CA THR A 442 -29.04 -3.09 55.51
C THR A 442 -28.74 -2.17 54.27
N SER A 443 -29.51 -1.90 53.18
CA SER A 443 -30.87 -2.22 52.64
C SER A 443 -30.92 -2.10 51.07
N LYS A 444 -32.12 -1.88 50.49
CA LYS A 444 -32.54 -1.73 49.07
C LYS A 444 -33.95 -1.04 49.09
N PRO A 445 -34.71 -0.71 48.01
CA PRO A 445 -34.47 -0.29 46.60
C PRO A 445 -34.65 1.27 46.42
N THR A 446 -35.35 1.99 45.48
CA THR A 446 -36.34 1.71 44.39
C THR A 446 -36.56 2.90 43.40
N THR A 447 -36.97 2.60 42.14
CA THR A 447 -37.84 3.35 41.17
C THR A 447 -37.74 4.88 40.88
N THR A 448 -37.25 5.19 39.67
CA THR A 448 -37.91 5.90 38.51
C THR A 448 -38.82 7.16 38.62
N THR A 449 -38.65 8.03 37.60
CA THR A 449 -39.63 8.88 36.84
C THR A 449 -40.16 10.26 37.33
N SER A 450 -39.50 11.32 36.83
CA SER A 450 -40.03 12.42 35.97
C SER A 450 -40.91 13.60 36.47
N LYS A 451 -40.45 14.82 36.07
CA LYS A 451 -41.17 16.03 35.54
C LYS A 451 -41.83 17.07 36.48
N LYS A 452 -41.60 18.36 36.11
CA LYS A 452 -42.45 19.58 36.29
C LYS A 452 -42.62 20.17 37.72
N THR A 453 -42.85 21.48 37.97
CA THR A 453 -42.51 22.78 37.30
C THR A 453 -42.83 23.98 38.25
N THR A 454 -42.23 25.16 38.00
CA THR A 454 -42.72 26.53 38.37
C THR A 454 -42.79 26.87 39.89
N THR A 455 -42.90 28.13 40.35
CA THR A 455 -43.37 29.40 39.74
C THR A 455 -42.29 30.49 39.54
N THR A 456 -42.63 31.78 39.75
CA THR A 456 -42.08 32.92 38.97
C THR A 456 -42.30 34.30 39.63
N SER A 457 -41.40 35.26 39.41
CA SER A 457 -41.65 36.71 39.56
C SER A 457 -40.89 37.55 38.49
N LYS A 458 -41.25 38.83 38.37
CA LYS A 458 -40.95 39.85 37.31
C LYS A 458 -41.01 41.26 37.98
N PRO A 459 -40.77 42.43 37.33
CA PRO A 459 -40.41 42.77 35.93
C PRO A 459 -39.05 43.57 35.86
N THR A 460 -38.59 44.27 34.80
CA THR A 460 -39.27 45.05 33.73
C THR A 460 -38.37 45.31 32.49
N THR A 461 -38.99 45.30 31.29
CA THR A 461 -38.68 46.09 30.06
C THR A 461 -37.22 46.34 29.59
N THR A 462 -36.80 46.02 28.35
CA THR A 462 -37.48 45.29 27.24
C THR A 462 -36.43 44.59 26.30
N THR A 463 -36.39 44.50 24.96
CA THR A 463 -37.17 45.08 23.83
C THR A 463 -37.35 44.10 22.64
N SER A 464 -36.79 44.38 21.45
CA SER A 464 -37.17 43.76 20.16
C SER A 464 -36.13 44.04 19.06
N LYS A 465 -35.92 43.21 18.01
CA LYS A 465 -36.14 41.76 17.79
C LYS A 465 -35.65 41.38 16.36
N LYS A 466 -35.03 40.19 16.19
CA LYS A 466 -35.25 39.19 15.10
C LYS A 466 -35.06 39.62 13.59
N THR A 467 -34.76 38.75 12.60
CA THR A 467 -34.48 37.29 12.47
C THR A 467 -33.67 37.03 11.18
N THR A 468 -32.93 35.90 11.08
CA THR A 468 -32.60 35.05 9.86
C THR A 468 -32.39 35.70 8.46
N THR A 469 -31.53 35.19 7.56
CA THR A 469 -31.21 33.78 7.23
C THR A 469 -29.89 33.65 6.45
N THR A 470 -29.47 32.41 6.19
CA THR A 470 -28.39 31.95 5.28
C THR A 470 -28.11 32.76 4.01
N SER A 471 -26.84 32.80 3.59
CA SER A 471 -26.43 33.12 2.20
C SER A 471 -25.22 32.27 1.73
N LYS A 472 -25.12 32.05 0.42
CA LYS A 472 -23.99 31.40 -0.29
C LYS A 472 -23.13 32.47 -0.99
N SER A 473 -21.91 32.07 -1.37
CA SER A 473 -20.97 32.86 -2.19
C SER A 473 -21.55 33.31 -3.54
N THR A 474 -21.17 34.51 -4.02
CA THR A 474 -20.26 34.69 -5.20
C THR A 474 -20.10 36.17 -5.62
N THR A 475 -18.86 36.59 -5.95
CA THR A 475 -18.47 37.63 -6.97
C THR A 475 -18.95 39.10 -6.79
N THR A 476 -18.28 40.17 -7.26
CA THR A 476 -17.01 40.37 -8.00
C THR A 476 -16.45 41.79 -7.79
N THR A 477 -15.14 41.97 -7.96
CA THR A 477 -14.37 43.19 -8.39
C THR A 477 -14.93 44.61 -8.19
N SER A 478 -14.07 45.50 -7.67
CA SER A 478 -13.65 46.69 -8.46
C SER A 478 -12.31 47.28 -8.00
N LYS A 479 -11.43 47.63 -8.96
CA LYS A 479 -10.32 48.57 -8.74
C LYS A 479 -10.87 49.99 -8.73
N LYS A 480 -10.29 50.90 -7.94
CA LYS A 480 -10.04 52.27 -8.43
C LYS A 480 -8.85 52.92 -7.74
N THR A 481 -8.09 53.69 -8.51
CA THR A 481 -6.94 54.49 -8.05
C THR A 481 -7.23 55.96 -8.34
N THR A 482 -6.74 56.86 -7.49
CA THR A 482 -6.50 58.30 -7.75
C THR A 482 -7.59 59.14 -8.44
N THR A 483 -8.08 60.16 -7.73
CA THR A 483 -7.93 61.55 -8.22
C THR A 483 -7.82 62.54 -7.05
N THR A 484 -7.15 63.66 -7.30
CA THR A 484 -6.71 64.64 -6.30
C THR A 484 -7.79 65.69 -5.99
N SER A 485 -7.83 66.20 -4.77
CA SER A 485 -8.39 67.53 -4.48
C SER A 485 -7.68 68.19 -3.30
N THR A 486 -7.10 69.37 -3.55
CA THR A 486 -6.35 70.19 -2.59
C THR A 486 -7.15 71.42 -2.19
N THR A 487 -7.36 71.62 -0.88
CA THR A 487 -7.71 72.93 -0.31
C THR A 487 -7.00 73.09 1.03
N THR A 488 -6.35 74.24 1.25
CA THR A 488 -5.42 74.43 2.37
C THR A 488 -6.04 75.23 3.52
N ILE A 489 -5.97 74.65 4.73
CA ILE A 489 -5.84 75.25 6.07
C ILE A 489 -6.31 76.70 6.26
N THR A 490 -7.24 76.91 7.21
CA THR A 490 -7.22 78.08 8.11
C THR A 490 -6.78 77.64 9.51
N SER A 491 -6.05 78.52 10.20
CA SER A 491 -5.13 78.13 11.27
C SER A 491 -5.64 78.40 12.69
N LYS A 492 -5.18 77.56 13.62
CA LYS A 492 -4.83 77.97 15.00
C LYS A 492 -3.51 77.31 15.39
N ILE A 493 -2.67 78.08 16.07
CA ILE A 493 -1.30 77.73 16.45
C ILE A 493 -1.26 77.40 17.96
N SER A 494 -0.21 76.69 18.36
CA SER A 494 0.13 76.21 19.70
C SER A 494 -0.58 74.91 20.11
N THR A 495 0.12 73.94 20.70
CA THR A 495 1.54 73.92 21.15
C THR A 495 2.38 72.91 20.36
N THR A 496 3.66 73.23 20.13
CA THR A 496 4.67 72.25 19.71
C THR A 496 4.74 71.12 20.74
N SER A 497 4.66 69.86 20.31
CA SER A 497 5.17 68.74 21.10
C SER A 497 6.67 69.00 21.32
N THR A 498 7.11 69.07 22.58
CA THR A 498 8.52 69.29 22.93
C THR A 498 9.26 67.99 23.18
N LEU A 499 8.68 66.86 22.79
CA LEU A 499 9.38 65.59 22.70
C LEU A 499 10.37 65.67 21.52
N PRO A 500 11.61 65.17 21.66
CA PRO A 500 12.49 64.97 20.51
C PRO A 500 11.84 63.97 19.54
N PRO A 501 12.18 64.01 18.23
CA PRO A 501 11.70 63.03 17.26
C PRO A 501 11.89 61.60 17.77
N LEU A 502 10.97 60.69 17.45
CA LEU A 502 11.10 59.30 17.88
C LEU A 502 12.38 58.69 17.29
N GLU A 503 13.33 58.31 18.12
CA GLU A 503 14.60 57.70 17.72
C GLU A 503 14.87 56.43 18.53
N LEU A 504 15.48 55.44 17.86
CA LEU A 504 15.95 54.19 18.47
C LEU A 504 17.47 54.30 18.71
N GLU A 505 17.99 53.57 19.71
CA GLU A 505 19.44 53.44 19.87
C GLU A 505 20.08 52.65 18.71
N GLU A 506 19.32 51.73 18.11
CA GLU A 506 19.75 50.88 17.01
C GLU A 506 18.78 50.96 15.82
N ASN A 507 19.33 51.16 14.62
CA ASN A 507 18.56 51.21 13.36
C ASN A 507 18.52 49.84 12.67
N SER A 508 19.46 48.95 12.99
CA SER A 508 19.51 47.59 12.46
C SER A 508 20.29 46.65 13.37
N ILE A 509 19.63 45.60 13.86
CA ILE A 509 20.27 44.56 14.69
C ILE A 509 20.46 43.25 13.92
N SER A 510 21.50 42.52 14.29
CA SER A 510 21.71 41.13 13.88
C SER A 510 21.58 40.22 15.08
N LEU A 511 20.65 39.25 15.02
CA LEU A 511 20.39 38.28 16.08
C LEU A 511 20.67 36.86 15.60
N THR A 512 20.86 35.94 16.53
CA THR A 512 20.81 34.49 16.31
C THR A 512 19.41 33.94 16.63
N VAL A 513 18.98 32.84 15.99
CA VAL A 513 17.63 32.31 16.24
C VAL A 513 17.46 31.83 17.69
N GLY A 514 16.42 32.31 18.38
CA GLY A 514 16.17 32.10 19.81
C GLY A 514 16.66 33.25 20.70
N GLU A 515 17.48 34.16 20.17
CA GLU A 515 17.97 35.35 20.87
C GLU A 515 16.87 36.41 21.06
N GLN A 516 16.99 37.21 22.12
CA GLN A 516 16.05 38.27 22.46
C GLN A 516 16.75 39.61 22.58
N PHE A 517 16.08 40.68 22.15
CA PHE A 517 16.59 42.05 22.18
C PHE A 517 15.49 43.00 22.65
N ALA A 518 15.75 43.78 23.70
CA ALA A 518 14.85 44.83 24.15
C ALA A 518 15.11 46.10 23.34
N ILE A 519 14.08 46.65 22.68
CA ILE A 519 14.18 47.90 21.94
C ILE A 519 14.32 49.06 22.92
N THR A 520 15.47 49.73 22.92
CA THR A 520 15.62 51.06 23.54
C THR A 520 15.21 52.15 22.55
N ALA A 521 14.52 53.16 23.05
CA ALA A 521 14.13 54.36 22.31
C ALA A 521 14.19 55.59 23.22
N ASN A 522 14.24 56.78 22.64
CA ASN A 522 14.25 58.05 23.38
C ASN A 522 12.87 58.46 23.96
N GLN A 523 11.83 57.66 23.72
CA GLN A 523 10.45 57.86 24.17
C GLN A 523 9.89 56.60 24.87
N SER A 524 8.72 56.72 25.49
CA SER A 524 8.01 55.62 26.17
C SER A 524 6.53 55.55 25.75
N ASN A 525 5.81 54.51 26.17
CA ASN A 525 4.44 54.19 25.71
C ASN A 525 4.33 53.91 24.20
N LEU A 526 5.34 53.25 23.64
CA LEU A 526 5.41 52.89 22.23
C LEU A 526 4.61 51.62 21.90
N THR A 527 4.17 51.52 20.66
CA THR A 527 3.55 50.33 20.05
C THR A 527 4.52 49.67 19.07
N TYR A 528 4.37 48.35 18.90
CA TYR A 528 5.34 47.53 18.15
C TYR A 528 4.63 46.53 17.24
N GLU A 529 5.02 46.45 15.97
CA GLU A 529 4.59 45.40 15.04
C GLU A 529 5.76 44.86 14.21
N SER A 530 5.82 43.54 13.99
CA SER A 530 6.74 42.91 13.06
C SER A 530 6.10 42.69 11.69
N SER A 531 6.84 43.05 10.63
CA SER A 531 6.48 42.76 9.23
C SER A 531 6.38 41.27 8.93
N ASP A 532 7.16 40.44 9.63
CA ASP A 532 7.14 38.98 9.51
C ASP A 532 7.35 38.33 10.88
N LYS A 533 6.23 37.84 11.43
CA LYS A 533 6.15 37.21 12.75
C LYS A 533 6.70 35.78 12.75
N SER A 534 7.01 35.18 11.60
CA SER A 534 7.73 33.90 11.50
C SER A 534 9.25 34.09 11.64
N ILE A 535 9.79 35.24 11.22
CA ILE A 535 11.21 35.59 11.32
C ILE A 535 11.52 36.22 12.68
N ALA A 536 10.73 37.19 13.12
CA ALA A 536 10.87 37.80 14.44
C ALA A 536 9.52 38.25 15.02
N THR A 537 9.24 37.89 16.28
CA THR A 537 8.11 38.46 17.04
C THR A 537 8.59 39.59 17.95
N VAL A 538 7.73 40.55 18.26
CA VAL A 538 7.99 41.62 19.25
C VAL A 538 6.87 41.64 20.29
N SER A 539 7.23 41.82 21.56
CA SER A 539 6.29 41.88 22.69
C SER A 539 5.67 43.28 22.85
N LYS A 540 4.60 43.37 23.65
CA LYS A 540 4.04 44.67 24.09
C LYS A 540 5.01 45.54 24.91
N SER A 541 6.12 44.97 25.37
CA SER A 541 7.18 45.67 26.12
C SER A 541 8.45 45.88 25.27
N GLY A 542 8.34 45.86 23.94
CA GLY A 542 9.46 46.11 23.03
C GLY A 542 10.51 45.00 22.96
N VAL A 543 10.25 43.80 23.50
CA VAL A 543 11.21 42.68 23.44
C VAL A 543 11.00 41.89 22.16
N ILE A 544 11.98 41.96 21.26
CA ILE A 544 12.10 41.13 20.05
C ILE A 544 12.54 39.73 20.47
N THR A 545 11.99 38.70 19.81
CA THR A 545 12.47 37.31 19.83
C THR A 545 12.69 36.84 18.41
N ALA A 546 13.92 36.44 18.08
CA ALA A 546 14.28 35.88 16.79
C ALA A 546 13.75 34.44 16.64
N ARG A 547 13.04 34.13 15.54
CA ARG A 547 12.27 32.88 15.36
C ARG A 547 12.71 31.99 14.20
N THR A 548 13.08 32.55 13.06
CA THR A 548 13.64 31.81 11.92
C THR A 548 14.68 32.65 11.17
N ILE A 549 15.54 32.01 10.37
CA ILE A 549 16.62 32.67 9.63
C ILE A 549 16.02 33.51 8.49
N GLY A 550 16.34 34.80 8.44
CA GLY A 550 15.78 35.74 7.46
C GLY A 550 15.96 37.20 7.89
N SER A 551 15.16 38.10 7.32
CA SER A 551 15.11 39.51 7.74
C SER A 551 13.65 39.97 7.91
N ALA A 552 13.38 40.64 9.03
CA ALA A 552 12.10 41.28 9.34
C ALA A 552 12.33 42.77 9.64
N MET A 553 11.27 43.57 9.56
CA MET A 553 11.28 44.94 10.03
C MET A 553 10.30 45.08 11.20
N ILE A 554 10.77 45.65 12.30
CA ILE A 554 9.92 46.02 13.43
C ILE A 554 9.57 47.50 13.27
N PHE A 555 8.28 47.78 13.10
CA PHE A 555 7.71 49.11 13.17
C PHE A 555 7.53 49.47 14.64
N VAL A 556 7.97 50.67 15.01
CA VAL A 556 7.85 51.23 16.36
C VAL A 556 7.19 52.59 16.24
N SER A 557 6.01 52.76 16.86
CA SER A 557 5.18 53.96 16.70
C SER A 557 4.77 54.54 18.06
N ASN A 558 4.74 55.86 18.18
CA ASN A 558 4.28 56.56 19.39
C ASN A 558 2.77 56.94 19.33
N SER A 559 2.31 57.82 20.22
CA SER A 559 0.93 58.30 20.28
C SER A 559 0.51 59.24 19.14
N ASP A 560 1.48 59.74 18.38
CA ASP A 560 1.32 60.83 17.42
C ASP A 560 1.42 60.28 15.96
N ASP A 561 1.28 58.95 15.80
CA ASP A 561 1.53 58.12 14.61
C ASP A 561 2.96 58.17 14.02
N ASP A 562 3.87 58.89 14.68
CA ASP A 562 5.28 58.99 14.30
C ASP A 562 5.94 57.61 14.42
N THR A 563 6.49 57.10 13.31
CA THR A 563 6.84 55.68 13.15
C THR A 563 8.27 55.50 12.63
N VAL A 564 9.10 54.77 13.38
CA VAL A 564 10.46 54.36 13.00
C VAL A 564 10.56 52.86 12.77
N ILE A 565 11.62 52.44 12.07
CA ILE A 565 11.77 51.07 11.56
C ILE A 565 13.13 50.50 11.97
N LEU A 566 13.09 49.47 12.81
CA LEU A 566 14.25 48.64 13.16
C LEU A 566 14.34 47.43 12.23
N ARG A 567 15.44 47.32 11.48
CA ARG A 567 15.72 46.13 10.66
C ARG A 567 16.32 45.02 11.53
N VAL A 568 15.69 43.86 11.57
CA VAL A 568 16.18 42.67 12.28
C VAL A 568 16.65 41.65 11.25
N THR A 569 17.93 41.31 11.27
CA THR A 569 18.45 40.16 10.52
C THR A 569 18.70 39.01 11.46
N VAL A 570 18.09 37.87 11.20
CA VAL A 570 18.21 36.66 12.02
C VAL A 570 19.10 35.65 11.30
N SER A 571 20.13 35.22 12.01
CA SER A 571 21.19 34.31 11.53
C SER A 571 21.18 32.98 12.31
N LYS A 572 21.83 31.94 11.78
CA LYS A 572 21.92 30.65 12.50
C LYS A 572 22.86 30.79 13.69
N GLY A 573 22.36 30.42 14.88
CA GLY A 573 23.18 30.29 16.08
C GLY A 573 24.31 29.26 15.91
N LYS A 574 25.37 29.42 16.71
CA LYS A 574 26.44 28.42 16.84
C LYS A 574 26.14 27.52 18.04
N ASN A 575 26.42 26.23 17.91
CA ASN A 575 26.29 25.22 18.97
C ASN A 575 24.85 25.04 19.50
N ASN A 576 23.87 25.03 18.58
CA ASN A 576 22.45 24.77 18.85
C ASN A 576 22.17 23.33 19.37
N VAL A 577 23.17 22.45 19.26
CA VAL A 577 23.15 21.07 19.74
C VAL A 577 24.45 20.80 20.49
N GLU A 578 24.34 20.18 21.66
CA GLU A 578 25.45 19.85 22.56
C GLU A 578 25.31 18.39 23.01
N PHE A 579 26.39 17.62 22.97
CA PHE A 579 26.36 16.18 23.27
C PHE A 579 27.43 15.80 24.30
N ASP A 580 26.97 15.40 25.48
CA ASP A 580 27.81 14.78 26.49
C ASP A 580 27.92 13.27 26.21
N GLU A 581 29.10 12.83 25.76
CA GLU A 581 29.38 11.43 25.44
C GLU A 581 29.42 10.52 26.70
N GLY A 582 29.73 11.08 27.87
CA GLY A 582 29.81 10.35 29.14
C GLY A 582 28.43 9.98 29.67
N THR A 583 27.52 10.95 29.79
CA THR A 583 26.12 10.67 30.17
C THR A 583 25.33 10.07 29.01
N GLY A 584 25.60 10.49 27.77
CA GLY A 584 24.80 10.17 26.58
C GLY A 584 23.63 11.12 26.35
N ILE A 585 23.68 12.35 26.88
CA ILE A 585 22.65 13.37 26.76
C ILE A 585 22.92 14.25 25.55
N LEU A 586 21.90 14.43 24.70
CA LEU A 586 21.87 15.35 23.57
C LEU A 586 20.96 16.54 23.93
N THR A 587 21.56 17.69 24.24
CA THR A 587 20.86 18.93 24.62
C THR A 587 20.65 19.82 23.39
N LEU A 588 19.43 20.35 23.24
CA LEU A 588 18.99 21.18 22.13
C LEU A 588 18.69 22.61 22.64
N LYS A 589 19.06 23.64 21.88
CA LYS A 589 18.85 25.07 22.19
C LYS A 589 18.83 25.94 20.94
N GLY A 590 18.14 27.08 21.00
CA GLY A 590 17.89 27.92 19.81
C GLY A 590 17.07 27.20 18.75
N ALA A 591 17.03 27.70 17.51
CA ALA A 591 16.37 26.95 16.42
C ALA A 591 17.23 25.79 15.91
N ILE A 592 16.64 24.59 15.94
CA ILE A 592 17.26 23.36 15.45
C ILE A 592 16.97 23.21 13.96
N THR A 593 17.93 22.73 13.17
CA THR A 593 17.65 22.20 11.82
C THR A 593 17.83 20.68 11.79
N VAL A 594 17.21 20.01 10.83
CA VAL A 594 17.33 18.54 10.67
C VAL A 594 18.81 18.12 10.52
N ASP A 595 19.63 18.94 9.86
CA ASP A 595 21.07 18.72 9.72
C ASP A 595 21.88 18.87 11.03
N ASP A 596 21.35 19.53 12.08
CA ASP A 596 22.01 19.58 13.39
C ASP A 596 21.84 18.26 14.16
N ILE A 597 20.71 17.58 13.98
CA ILE A 597 20.42 16.27 14.61
C ILE A 597 21.00 15.11 13.78
N LYS A 598 21.13 15.29 12.47
CA LYS A 598 21.60 14.28 11.50
C LYS A 598 22.91 13.54 11.88
N PRO A 599 23.95 14.15 12.49
CA PRO A 599 25.17 13.44 12.91
C PRO A 599 24.93 12.44 14.05
N TYR A 600 23.84 12.58 14.79
CA TYR A 600 23.50 11.76 15.96
C TYR A 600 22.60 10.56 15.62
N ARG A 601 22.15 10.45 14.37
CA ARG A 601 21.36 9.32 13.87
C ARG A 601 22.16 8.02 13.91
N ASN A 602 21.56 6.96 14.44
CA ASN A 602 22.18 5.65 14.71
C ASN A 602 23.37 5.70 15.70
N ASN A 603 23.65 6.84 16.35
CA ASN A 603 24.68 6.93 17.39
C ASN A 603 24.17 6.29 18.68
N ASN A 604 24.59 5.04 18.93
CA ASN A 604 24.19 4.24 20.09
C ASN A 604 24.60 4.82 21.46
N LYS A 605 25.46 5.85 21.49
CA LYS A 605 25.83 6.59 22.71
C LYS A 605 24.78 7.64 23.11
N VAL A 606 23.92 8.07 22.19
CA VAL A 606 22.78 8.97 22.48
C VAL A 606 21.71 8.16 23.20
N LYS A 607 21.52 8.43 24.49
CA LYS A 607 20.55 7.76 25.38
C LYS A 607 19.35 8.66 25.68
N LYS A 608 19.54 9.98 25.68
CA LYS A 608 18.54 10.97 26.08
C LYS A 608 18.59 12.20 25.18
N VAL A 609 17.43 12.73 24.80
CA VAL A 609 17.31 14.07 24.17
C VAL A 609 16.65 15.02 25.17
N VAL A 610 17.17 16.24 25.31
CA VAL A 610 16.67 17.28 26.23
C VAL A 610 16.57 18.61 25.50
N THR A 611 15.55 19.41 25.81
CA THR A 611 15.32 20.74 25.22
C THR A 611 15.48 21.86 26.25
N GLU A 612 16.23 22.90 25.91
CA GLU A 612 16.28 24.16 26.67
C GLU A 612 15.08 25.07 26.29
N LYS A 613 14.76 26.06 27.14
CA LYS A 613 13.65 27.02 26.93
C LYS A 613 13.77 27.93 25.70
N THR A 614 14.91 27.90 25.03
CA THR A 614 15.16 28.62 23.77
C THR A 614 14.99 27.73 22.54
N THR A 615 14.64 26.44 22.72
CA THR A 615 14.53 25.49 21.62
C THR A 615 13.34 25.83 20.73
N ILE A 616 13.59 26.02 19.43
CA ILE A 616 12.55 26.21 18.41
C ILE A 616 12.70 25.10 17.38
N PHE A 617 11.61 24.39 17.06
CA PHE A 617 11.63 23.38 16.02
C PHE A 617 11.37 24.02 14.64
N PRO A 618 12.01 23.52 13.56
CA PRO A 618 11.89 24.10 12.23
C PRO A 618 10.50 23.84 11.64
N GLU A 619 9.97 24.77 10.84
CA GLU A 619 8.67 24.64 10.17
C GLU A 619 8.51 23.26 9.52
N ASN A 620 9.50 22.85 8.74
CA ASN A 620 9.66 21.50 8.26
C ASN A 620 10.49 20.68 9.26
N SER A 621 9.82 20.00 10.18
CA SER A 621 10.42 19.07 11.14
C SER A 621 10.43 17.63 10.63
N LYS A 622 10.31 17.40 9.32
CA LYS A 622 10.28 16.04 8.74
C LYS A 622 11.55 15.27 9.10
N GLY A 623 11.38 14.13 9.77
CA GLY A 623 12.48 13.27 10.20
C GLY A 623 13.41 13.86 11.27
N LEU A 624 13.01 14.92 12.00
CA LEU A 624 13.88 15.65 12.93
C LEU A 624 14.67 14.73 13.88
N PHE A 625 14.00 13.76 14.50
CA PHE A 625 14.60 12.77 15.42
C PHE A 625 14.77 11.38 14.81
N SER A 626 14.54 11.21 13.50
CA SER A 626 14.55 9.90 12.86
C SER A 626 15.88 9.17 13.09
N SER A 627 15.78 7.89 13.43
CA SER A 627 16.89 6.98 13.72
C SER A 627 17.75 7.36 14.95
N LEU A 628 17.30 8.26 15.84
CA LEU A 628 17.98 8.48 17.12
C LEU A 628 17.84 7.24 18.02
N SER A 629 18.96 6.85 18.65
CA SER A 629 19.03 5.70 19.56
C SER A 629 18.63 6.03 21.01
N ALA A 630 17.96 7.16 21.24
CA ALA A 630 17.55 7.62 22.56
C ALA A 630 16.44 6.73 23.15
N GLU A 631 16.50 6.54 24.46
CA GLU A 631 15.55 5.77 25.27
C GLU A 631 14.50 6.70 25.91
N THR A 632 14.85 7.98 26.09
CA THR A 632 14.02 9.05 26.69
C THR A 632 14.15 10.36 25.90
N PHE A 633 13.04 11.10 25.78
CA PHE A 633 12.97 12.43 25.18
C PHE A 633 12.26 13.40 26.15
N GLU A 634 12.90 14.53 26.46
CA GLU A 634 12.38 15.65 27.27
C GLU A 634 12.23 16.89 26.38
N LEU A 635 11.06 17.01 25.75
CA LEU A 635 10.72 17.99 24.71
C LEU A 635 9.72 19.07 25.20
N GLU A 636 9.54 19.19 26.51
CA GLU A 636 8.56 20.09 27.13
C GLU A 636 8.89 21.59 26.96
N ASN A 637 10.14 21.92 26.61
CA ASN A 637 10.61 23.30 26.46
C ASN A 637 10.66 23.79 25.00
N ALA A 638 10.29 22.97 24.01
CA ALA A 638 10.40 23.32 22.59
C ALA A 638 9.18 24.08 22.04
N ASP A 639 9.41 25.24 21.42
CA ASP A 639 8.40 25.92 20.61
C ASP A 639 8.18 25.14 19.29
N THR A 640 6.96 24.64 19.14
CA THR A 640 6.48 23.87 17.98
C THR A 640 5.41 24.61 17.17
N SER A 641 5.03 25.84 17.58
CA SER A 641 3.90 26.60 17.00
C SER A 641 4.03 26.91 15.50
N GLN A 642 5.26 26.89 14.97
CA GLN A 642 5.55 27.15 13.55
C GLN A 642 5.63 25.88 12.70
N VAL A 643 5.50 24.67 13.28
CA VAL A 643 5.70 23.41 12.56
C VAL A 643 4.51 23.11 11.65
N THR A 644 4.74 22.94 10.35
CA THR A 644 3.73 22.58 9.34
C THR A 644 3.87 21.15 8.82
N ASP A 645 5.04 20.52 9.00
CA ASP A 645 5.33 19.13 8.61
C ASP A 645 6.02 18.37 9.76
N MET A 646 5.34 17.37 10.32
CA MET A 646 5.87 16.45 11.35
C MET A 646 6.07 15.02 10.82
N SER A 647 6.08 14.84 9.49
CA SER A 647 6.21 13.50 8.92
C SER A 647 7.54 12.84 9.35
N ASP A 648 7.56 11.53 9.54
CA ASP A 648 8.76 10.76 9.86
C ASP A 648 9.46 11.18 11.18
N MET A 649 8.88 12.07 12.00
CA MET A 649 9.64 12.80 13.04
C MET A 649 10.44 11.88 13.98
N PHE A 650 9.88 10.74 14.38
CA PHE A 650 10.51 9.71 15.20
C PHE A 650 10.74 8.38 14.45
N LEU A 651 10.67 8.37 13.10
CA LEU A 651 10.91 7.20 12.23
C LEU A 651 12.20 6.46 12.63
N TYR A 652 12.13 5.16 12.91
CA TYR A 652 13.22 4.31 13.42
C TYR A 652 13.81 4.71 14.79
N CYS A 653 13.09 5.43 15.65
CA CYS A 653 13.43 5.56 17.09
C CYS A 653 13.20 4.24 17.85
N THR A 654 13.90 3.17 17.45
CA THR A 654 13.67 1.78 17.90
C THR A 654 13.83 1.55 19.40
N LYS A 655 14.47 2.47 20.13
CA LYS A 655 14.75 2.37 21.57
C LYS A 655 13.75 3.08 22.50
N VAL A 656 13.01 4.08 22.02
CA VAL A 656 12.14 4.88 22.91
C VAL A 656 10.97 4.03 23.40
N LYS A 657 10.64 4.15 24.68
CA LYS A 657 9.52 3.41 25.32
C LYS A 657 8.27 4.26 25.50
N THR A 658 8.48 5.55 25.77
CA THR A 658 7.42 6.52 26.04
C THR A 658 7.76 7.84 25.36
N LEU A 659 6.79 8.44 24.67
CA LEU A 659 6.89 9.80 24.15
C LEU A 659 5.80 10.67 24.78
N ASP A 660 6.20 11.71 25.50
CA ASP A 660 5.29 12.74 26.01
C ASP A 660 5.38 13.98 25.13
N LEU A 661 4.32 14.22 24.35
CA LEU A 661 4.24 15.31 23.38
C LEU A 661 3.14 16.32 23.76
N ARG A 662 2.70 16.31 25.02
CA ARG A 662 1.62 17.20 25.52
C ARG A 662 1.97 18.69 25.52
N SER A 663 3.25 19.03 25.37
CA SER A 663 3.74 20.39 25.13
C SER A 663 3.56 20.87 23.68
N PHE A 664 3.34 19.97 22.72
CA PHE A 664 3.36 20.34 21.31
C PHE A 664 2.10 21.12 20.92
N ASP A 665 2.29 22.29 20.32
CA ASP A 665 1.29 22.98 19.52
C ASP A 665 1.34 22.42 18.09
N THR A 666 0.36 21.60 17.73
CA THR A 666 0.24 21.06 16.37
C THR A 666 -0.74 21.86 15.51
N SER A 667 -1.21 23.03 15.95
CA SER A 667 -2.31 23.77 15.31
C SER A 667 -2.02 24.26 13.90
N ASN A 668 -0.76 24.21 13.44
CA ASN A 668 -0.33 24.51 12.07
C ASN A 668 0.13 23.28 11.26
N VAL A 669 0.15 22.08 11.86
CA VAL A 669 0.64 20.86 11.21
C VAL A 669 -0.35 20.35 10.16
N THR A 670 0.14 20.06 8.96
CA THR A 670 -0.65 19.61 7.81
C THR A 670 -0.38 18.14 7.41
N LYS A 671 0.71 17.56 7.91
CA LYS A 671 1.16 16.20 7.60
C LYS A 671 1.75 15.53 8.84
N MET A 672 1.38 14.27 9.09
CA MET A 672 1.88 13.43 10.18
C MET A 672 2.15 11.99 9.71
N ALA A 673 2.47 11.81 8.43
CA ALA A 673 2.76 10.49 7.87
C ALA A 673 4.04 9.90 8.49
N GLU A 674 4.09 8.58 8.72
CA GLU A 674 5.28 7.86 9.22
C GLU A 674 5.83 8.39 10.56
N MET A 675 5.08 9.21 11.31
CA MET A 675 5.60 10.00 12.45
C MET A 675 6.25 9.15 13.55
N PHE A 676 5.75 7.93 13.80
CA PHE A 676 6.28 6.96 14.76
C PHE A 676 6.66 5.61 14.10
N ASP A 677 6.88 5.61 12.79
CA ASP A 677 7.23 4.40 12.01
C ASP A 677 8.44 3.65 12.60
N ASN A 678 8.32 2.34 12.83
CA ASN A 678 9.35 1.48 13.42
C ASN A 678 9.90 2.02 14.76
N CYS A 679 9.04 2.59 15.61
CA CYS A 679 9.36 2.82 17.02
C CYS A 679 9.19 1.51 17.83
N ASN A 680 9.98 0.47 17.53
CA ASN A 680 9.73 -0.91 17.98
C ASN A 680 9.52 -1.14 19.50
N ASN A 681 10.06 -0.28 20.38
CA ASN A 681 9.89 -0.40 21.84
C ASN A 681 8.81 0.54 22.43
N LEU A 682 8.18 1.40 21.61
CA LEU A 682 7.23 2.41 22.05
C LEU A 682 5.93 1.74 22.53
N SER A 683 5.60 1.92 23.80
CA SER A 683 4.40 1.36 24.43
C SER A 683 3.41 2.40 24.92
N SER A 684 3.80 3.69 24.94
CA SER A 684 2.94 4.79 25.38
C SER A 684 3.27 6.10 24.65
N VAL A 685 2.25 6.79 24.16
CA VAL A 685 2.36 8.09 23.49
C VAL A 685 1.29 9.03 24.06
N TYR A 686 1.67 10.22 24.51
CA TYR A 686 0.73 11.20 25.05
C TYR A 686 0.45 12.30 24.01
N LEU A 687 -0.69 12.17 23.31
CA LEU A 687 -1.08 13.00 22.16
C LEU A 687 -2.26 13.96 22.47
N SER A 688 -2.62 14.15 23.73
CA SER A 688 -3.86 14.83 24.13
C SER A 688 -3.92 16.34 23.84
N SER A 689 -2.79 16.96 23.46
CA SER A 689 -2.73 18.36 22.99
C SER A 689 -2.94 18.49 21.47
N PHE A 690 -2.86 17.39 20.71
CA PHE A 690 -2.81 17.45 19.25
C PHE A 690 -4.13 17.98 18.68
N ASN A 691 -4.01 19.09 17.95
CA ASN A 691 -5.02 19.58 17.03
C ASN A 691 -4.66 19.07 15.62
N THR A 692 -5.43 18.13 15.10
CA THR A 692 -5.20 17.53 13.77
C THR A 692 -6.10 18.09 12.67
N SER A 693 -6.90 19.13 12.94
CA SER A 693 -7.91 19.65 11.99
C SER A 693 -7.38 20.11 10.63
N LYS A 694 -6.08 20.44 10.53
CA LYS A 694 -5.39 20.78 9.27
C LYS A 694 -4.67 19.60 8.61
N VAL A 695 -4.62 18.43 9.24
CA VAL A 695 -3.84 17.27 8.77
C VAL A 695 -4.57 16.57 7.63
N THR A 696 -3.87 16.37 6.51
CA THR A 696 -4.43 15.77 5.28
C THR A 696 -3.93 14.35 5.00
N ASN A 697 -2.84 13.94 5.66
CA ASN A 697 -2.18 12.65 5.47
C ASN A 697 -1.69 12.09 6.82
N MET A 698 -2.19 10.88 7.16
CA MET A 698 -1.81 10.09 8.35
C MET A 698 -1.31 8.69 7.96
N CYS A 699 -0.86 8.50 6.71
CA CYS A 699 -0.29 7.24 6.23
C CYS A 699 0.80 6.73 7.17
N SER A 700 0.75 5.45 7.53
CA SER A 700 1.78 4.76 8.31
C SER A 700 2.11 5.39 9.67
N MET A 701 1.25 6.23 10.26
CA MET A 701 1.60 7.05 11.43
C MET A 701 2.15 6.26 12.63
N PHE A 702 1.67 5.04 12.86
CA PHE A 702 2.13 4.11 13.91
C PHE A 702 2.57 2.75 13.35
N ILE A 703 3.06 2.69 12.11
CA ILE A 703 3.50 1.43 11.50
C ILE A 703 4.64 0.77 12.31
N ASN A 704 4.58 -0.55 12.46
CA ASN A 704 5.56 -1.36 13.19
C ASN A 704 5.84 -0.84 14.61
N CYS A 705 4.77 -0.50 15.33
CA CYS A 705 4.78 -0.19 16.77
C CYS A 705 4.22 -1.35 17.62
N PRO A 706 4.85 -2.55 17.63
CA PRO A 706 4.27 -3.77 18.21
C PRO A 706 4.14 -3.73 19.74
N MET A 707 4.69 -2.71 20.40
CA MET A 707 4.64 -2.53 21.84
C MET A 707 3.48 -1.64 22.32
N ILE A 708 2.77 -0.95 21.43
CA ILE A 708 1.55 -0.19 21.76
C ILE A 708 0.41 -1.17 22.03
N SER A 709 -0.11 -1.18 23.26
CA SER A 709 -1.29 -1.98 23.63
C SER A 709 -2.61 -1.19 23.63
N SER A 710 -2.51 0.13 23.79
CA SER A 710 -3.60 1.09 23.68
C SER A 710 -3.02 2.47 23.38
N ILE A 711 -3.80 3.33 22.70
CA ILE A 711 -3.41 4.71 22.40
C ILE A 711 -4.65 5.61 22.45
N ASN A 712 -4.51 6.80 23.04
CA ASN A 712 -5.59 7.78 23.06
C ASN A 712 -5.46 8.73 21.87
N ILE A 713 -6.35 8.57 20.90
CA ILE A 713 -6.50 9.43 19.71
C ILE A 713 -7.90 10.06 19.65
N SER A 714 -8.65 10.08 20.76
CA SER A 714 -10.03 10.61 20.81
C SER A 714 -10.14 12.13 20.58
N ASN A 715 -9.02 12.85 20.58
CA ASN A 715 -8.92 14.26 20.19
C ASN A 715 -8.63 14.48 18.70
N PHE A 716 -8.43 13.44 17.90
CA PHE A 716 -8.13 13.59 16.47
C PHE A 716 -9.39 13.98 15.68
N ASP A 717 -9.36 15.17 15.10
CA ASP A 717 -10.19 15.55 13.95
C ASP A 717 -9.54 14.98 12.67
N THR A 718 -10.22 14.06 12.01
CA THR A 718 -9.75 13.44 10.76
C THR A 718 -10.51 13.92 9.52
N SER A 719 -11.39 14.92 9.65
CA SER A 719 -12.31 15.33 8.58
C SER A 719 -11.61 15.76 7.28
N ASN A 720 -10.38 16.29 7.36
CA ASN A 720 -9.56 16.67 6.20
C ASN A 720 -8.57 15.58 5.74
N VAL A 721 -8.52 14.41 6.39
CA VAL A 721 -7.59 13.33 6.05
C VAL A 721 -8.06 12.59 4.79
N THR A 722 -7.15 12.41 3.84
CA THR A 722 -7.41 11.74 2.55
C THR A 722 -6.76 10.35 2.44
N ASN A 723 -5.77 10.06 3.28
CA ASN A 723 -5.00 8.80 3.26
C ASN A 723 -4.75 8.29 4.69
N MET A 724 -5.17 7.05 4.95
CA MET A 724 -4.97 6.31 6.21
C MET A 724 -4.29 4.94 5.99
N LYS A 725 -3.67 4.72 4.83
CA LYS A 725 -2.90 3.50 4.51
C LYS A 725 -1.94 3.14 5.63
N GLN A 726 -1.92 1.88 6.06
CA GLN A 726 -1.01 1.32 7.07
C GLN A 726 -0.96 2.05 8.44
N MET A 727 -1.95 2.90 8.78
CA MET A 727 -1.87 3.80 9.95
C MET A 727 -1.53 3.07 11.27
N PHE A 728 -2.02 1.85 11.48
CA PHE A 728 -1.75 1.00 12.65
C PHE A 728 -1.14 -0.37 12.26
N PHE A 729 -0.54 -0.49 11.08
CA PHE A 729 0.05 -1.75 10.61
C PHE A 729 1.12 -2.26 11.59
N GLY A 730 1.09 -3.53 11.98
CA GLY A 730 2.10 -4.11 12.88
C GLY A 730 2.06 -3.56 14.31
N CYS A 731 0.90 -3.07 14.76
CA CYS A 731 0.63 -2.78 16.17
C CYS A 731 0.25 -4.08 16.92
N ASP A 732 1.15 -5.08 16.95
CA ASP A 732 0.93 -6.45 17.41
C ASP A 732 0.12 -6.59 18.71
N LYS A 733 0.32 -5.69 19.68
CA LYS A 733 -0.28 -5.72 21.03
C LYS A 733 -1.56 -4.90 21.18
N LEU A 734 -2.02 -4.18 20.15
CA LEU A 734 -3.19 -3.32 20.23
C LEU A 734 -4.47 -4.15 20.45
N ILE A 735 -5.08 -4.04 21.63
CA ILE A 735 -6.22 -4.91 22.04
C ILE A 735 -7.56 -4.35 21.53
N ASN A 736 -7.69 -3.02 21.55
CA ASN A 736 -8.84 -2.23 21.11
C ASN A 736 -8.39 -0.81 20.74
N LEU A 737 -9.25 -0.05 20.06
CA LEU A 737 -9.00 1.33 19.65
C LEU A 737 -10.32 2.12 19.60
N ASP A 738 -10.36 3.32 20.19
CA ASP A 738 -11.52 4.21 20.06
C ASP A 738 -11.42 5.02 18.75
N LEU A 739 -12.26 4.66 17.79
CA LEU A 739 -12.40 5.32 16.49
C LEU A 739 -13.68 6.16 16.40
N SER A 740 -14.39 6.40 17.52
CA SER A 740 -15.71 7.06 17.54
C SER A 740 -15.71 8.52 17.07
N LYS A 741 -14.54 9.13 16.91
CA LYS A 741 -14.35 10.51 16.39
C LYS A 741 -13.85 10.58 14.96
N PHE A 742 -13.50 9.46 14.33
CA PHE A 742 -13.00 9.46 12.96
C PHE A 742 -14.14 9.77 11.98
N ASP A 743 -13.99 10.88 11.24
CA ASP A 743 -14.67 11.12 9.97
C ASP A 743 -13.71 10.66 8.85
N THR A 744 -14.17 9.71 8.03
CA THR A 744 -13.40 9.18 6.90
C THR A 744 -13.98 9.56 5.54
N SER A 745 -14.95 10.47 5.49
CA SER A 745 -15.69 10.84 4.26
C SER A 745 -14.83 11.43 3.13
N ASN A 746 -13.62 11.87 3.44
CA ASN A 746 -12.61 12.34 2.46
C ASN A 746 -11.49 11.32 2.18
N VAL A 747 -11.44 10.17 2.88
CA VAL A 747 -10.41 9.15 2.73
C VAL A 747 -10.63 8.33 1.45
N ASN A 748 -9.57 8.15 0.66
CA ASN A 748 -9.58 7.33 -0.56
C ASN A 748 -8.74 6.04 -0.45
N ASN A 749 -7.85 5.92 0.54
CA ASN A 749 -7.01 4.75 0.74
C ASN A 749 -6.97 4.31 2.21
N MET A 750 -7.36 3.05 2.46
CA MET A 750 -7.35 2.37 3.78
C MET A 750 -6.55 1.06 3.73
N ASN A 751 -5.70 0.89 2.70
CA ASN A 751 -4.91 -0.31 2.49
C ASN A 751 -4.09 -0.66 3.74
N SER A 752 -4.20 -1.91 4.19
CA SER A 752 -3.48 -2.47 5.33
C SER A 752 -3.61 -1.71 6.65
N MET A 753 -4.66 -0.88 6.83
CA MET A 753 -4.78 0.09 7.95
C MET A 753 -4.62 -0.54 9.35
N PHE A 754 -5.14 -1.75 9.56
CA PHE A 754 -5.05 -2.51 10.82
C PHE A 754 -4.32 -3.86 10.67
N ALA A 755 -3.64 -4.10 9.54
CA ALA A 755 -3.00 -5.39 9.29
C ALA A 755 -1.92 -5.69 10.35
N GLN A 756 -1.76 -6.98 10.70
CA GLN A 756 -0.83 -7.46 11.73
C GLN A 756 -1.08 -6.89 13.15
N CYS A 757 -2.26 -6.33 13.42
CA CYS A 757 -2.72 -6.10 14.80
C CYS A 757 -3.15 -7.44 15.45
N TYR A 758 -2.20 -8.35 15.70
CA TYR A 758 -2.51 -9.74 16.10
C TYR A 758 -3.38 -9.84 17.35
N SER A 759 -3.17 -8.97 18.36
CA SER A 759 -3.92 -8.97 19.62
C SER A 759 -5.31 -8.29 19.56
N LEU A 760 -5.72 -7.79 18.39
CA LEU A 760 -6.93 -6.99 18.23
C LEU A 760 -8.19 -7.85 18.34
N THR A 761 -9.01 -7.59 19.36
CA THR A 761 -10.15 -8.44 19.71
C THR A 761 -11.48 -7.99 19.09
N SER A 762 -11.63 -6.68 18.86
CA SER A 762 -12.82 -6.04 18.29
C SER A 762 -12.50 -4.63 17.79
N LEU A 763 -13.31 -4.13 16.84
CA LEU A 763 -13.30 -2.74 16.36
C LEU A 763 -14.74 -2.24 16.21
N ASP A 764 -14.99 -0.98 16.56
CA ASP A 764 -16.24 -0.28 16.25
C ASP A 764 -16.03 0.64 15.04
N LEU A 765 -16.56 0.21 13.89
CA LEU A 765 -16.39 0.90 12.60
C LEU A 765 -17.67 1.61 12.12
N LYS A 766 -18.68 1.79 12.99
CA LYS A 766 -20.00 2.29 12.58
C LYS A 766 -19.99 3.72 11.99
N ASN A 767 -18.96 4.51 12.30
CA ASN A 767 -18.80 5.87 11.81
C ASN A 767 -17.96 5.97 10.51
N PHE A 768 -17.36 4.87 10.04
CA PHE A 768 -16.58 4.88 8.81
C PHE A 768 -17.50 5.10 7.61
N ASN A 769 -17.29 6.20 6.90
CA ASN A 769 -17.80 6.42 5.56
C ASN A 769 -16.71 6.02 4.56
N THR A 770 -16.95 4.95 3.81
CA THR A 770 -15.97 4.40 2.84
C THR A 770 -16.30 4.73 1.39
N SER A 771 -17.33 5.54 1.11
CA SER A 771 -17.85 5.79 -0.25
C SER A 771 -16.84 6.34 -1.26
N ARG A 772 -15.70 6.89 -0.82
CA ARG A 772 -14.59 7.36 -1.67
C ARG A 772 -13.37 6.44 -1.70
N VAL A 773 -13.37 5.35 -0.94
CA VAL A 773 -12.23 4.44 -0.82
C VAL A 773 -12.12 3.58 -2.08
N THR A 774 -10.92 3.54 -2.67
CA THR A 774 -10.61 2.71 -3.85
C THR A 774 -9.73 1.49 -3.51
N ASP A 775 -9.04 1.52 -2.38
CA ASP A 775 -8.14 0.44 -1.93
C ASP A 775 -8.36 0.12 -0.43
N MET A 776 -8.79 -1.12 -0.18
CA MET A 776 -8.94 -1.75 1.14
C MET A 776 -8.09 -3.03 1.25
N GLY A 777 -7.12 -3.23 0.34
CA GLY A 777 -6.27 -4.41 0.33
C GLY A 777 -5.60 -4.61 1.70
N SER A 778 -5.62 -5.83 2.21
CA SER A 778 -5.09 -6.26 3.51
C SER A 778 -5.62 -5.53 4.75
N MET A 779 -6.72 -4.77 4.67
CA MET A 779 -7.14 -3.84 5.75
C MET A 779 -7.14 -4.45 7.17
N PHE A 780 -7.50 -5.73 7.32
CA PHE A 780 -7.51 -6.48 8.58
C PHE A 780 -6.59 -7.72 8.57
N ALA A 781 -5.71 -7.87 7.57
CA ALA A 781 -4.93 -9.09 7.38
C ALA A 781 -4.09 -9.46 8.63
N ASN A 782 -4.22 -10.69 9.10
CA ASN A 782 -3.61 -11.27 10.31
C ASN A 782 -4.11 -10.67 11.65
N CYS A 783 -5.30 -10.05 11.69
CA CYS A 783 -6.00 -9.78 12.96
C CYS A 783 -6.57 -11.08 13.54
N ASN A 784 -5.70 -12.02 13.90
CA ASN A 784 -6.09 -13.40 14.19
C ASN A 784 -6.91 -13.58 15.47
N HIS A 785 -6.84 -12.65 16.44
CA HIS A 785 -7.70 -12.65 17.63
C HIS A 785 -9.06 -11.96 17.43
N LEU A 786 -9.35 -11.43 16.24
CA LEU A 786 -10.61 -10.75 15.93
C LEU A 786 -11.74 -11.80 15.81
N THR A 787 -12.67 -11.79 16.76
CA THR A 787 -13.73 -12.82 16.86
C THR A 787 -15.01 -12.45 16.09
N SER A 788 -15.25 -11.15 15.93
CA SER A 788 -16.36 -10.57 15.19
C SER A 788 -15.97 -9.18 14.67
N LEU A 789 -16.59 -8.76 13.58
CA LEU A 789 -16.34 -7.47 12.94
C LEU A 789 -17.64 -6.97 12.30
N ASN A 790 -18.04 -5.74 12.62
CA ASN A 790 -19.19 -5.09 11.98
C ASN A 790 -18.69 -4.09 10.94
N ILE A 791 -19.05 -4.33 9.68
CA ILE A 791 -18.65 -3.56 8.49
C ILE A 791 -19.86 -3.18 7.63
N ASN A 792 -21.09 -3.28 8.16
CA ASN A 792 -22.32 -3.00 7.42
C ASN A 792 -22.48 -1.50 7.07
N SER A 793 -21.64 -0.63 7.62
CA SER A 793 -21.48 0.78 7.23
C SER A 793 -20.68 0.97 5.92
N PHE A 794 -19.96 -0.05 5.45
CA PHE A 794 -19.04 0.09 4.32
C PHE A 794 -19.82 0.12 2.99
N ASP A 795 -19.81 1.28 2.34
CA ASP A 795 -20.04 1.40 0.90
C ASP A 795 -18.73 1.06 0.17
N THR A 796 -18.73 -0.03 -0.59
CA THR A 796 -17.57 -0.48 -1.37
C THR A 796 -17.71 -0.23 -2.87
N SER A 797 -18.71 0.54 -3.31
CA SER A 797 -19.04 0.73 -4.73
C SER A 797 -17.90 1.31 -5.59
N ASN A 798 -16.96 2.03 -4.98
CA ASN A 798 -15.75 2.56 -5.63
C ASN A 798 -14.46 1.74 -5.35
N VAL A 799 -14.54 0.66 -4.57
CA VAL A 799 -13.37 -0.16 -4.21
C VAL A 799 -12.94 -1.04 -5.38
N ILE A 800 -11.66 -0.93 -5.73
CA ILE A 800 -10.99 -1.64 -6.83
C ILE A 800 -10.14 -2.80 -6.29
N ASN A 801 -9.65 -2.70 -5.05
CA ASN A 801 -8.77 -3.68 -4.41
C ASN A 801 -9.23 -4.09 -3.00
N MET A 802 -9.38 -5.40 -2.80
CA MET A 802 -9.61 -6.09 -1.52
C MET A 802 -8.68 -7.32 -1.36
N GLU A 803 -7.57 -7.41 -2.09
CA GLU A 803 -6.58 -8.49 -1.92
C GLU A 803 -6.19 -8.64 -0.46
N THR A 804 -6.21 -9.86 0.07
CA THR A 804 -5.89 -10.25 1.45
C THR A 804 -6.68 -9.52 2.55
N MET A 805 -7.81 -8.84 2.26
CA MET A 805 -8.51 -7.97 3.22
C MET A 805 -8.76 -8.58 4.62
N PHE A 806 -9.13 -9.86 4.70
CA PHE A 806 -9.33 -10.63 5.94
C PHE A 806 -8.36 -11.82 6.07
N TYR A 807 -7.29 -11.88 5.27
CA TYR A 807 -6.32 -12.99 5.27
C TYR A 807 -5.88 -13.35 6.69
N ASN A 808 -5.94 -14.62 7.07
CA ASN A 808 -5.50 -15.14 8.37
C ASN A 808 -6.18 -14.45 9.58
N CYS A 809 -7.43 -14.00 9.44
CA CYS A 809 -8.28 -13.66 10.58
C CYS A 809 -8.90 -14.96 11.15
N SER A 810 -8.06 -15.86 11.66
CA SER A 810 -8.42 -17.25 11.99
C SER A 810 -9.69 -17.39 12.83
N ASN A 811 -9.89 -16.49 13.81
CA ASN A 811 -10.96 -16.58 14.79
C ASN A 811 -12.27 -15.86 14.38
N LEU A 812 -12.33 -15.22 13.19
CA LEU A 812 -13.58 -14.62 12.70
C LEU A 812 -14.59 -15.74 12.38
N THR A 813 -15.68 -15.82 13.14
CA THR A 813 -16.65 -16.92 12.99
C THR A 813 -17.71 -16.66 11.92
N SER A 814 -18.02 -15.39 11.64
CA SER A 814 -18.92 -14.97 10.57
C SER A 814 -18.57 -13.57 10.04
N LEU A 815 -18.92 -13.31 8.78
CA LEU A 815 -18.86 -11.99 8.16
C LEU A 815 -20.20 -11.65 7.50
N ASP A 816 -20.66 -10.42 7.71
CA ASP A 816 -21.78 -9.82 7.00
C ASP A 816 -21.23 -8.83 5.97
N LEU A 817 -21.48 -9.10 4.70
CA LEU A 817 -21.06 -8.31 3.54
C LEU A 817 -22.28 -7.80 2.77
N THR A 818 -23.45 -7.68 3.41
CA THR A 818 -24.69 -7.18 2.78
C THR A 818 -24.56 -5.80 2.15
N SER A 819 -23.75 -4.92 2.74
CA SER A 819 -23.50 -3.58 2.20
C SER A 819 -22.60 -3.57 0.97
N PHE A 820 -21.77 -4.61 0.78
CA PHE A 820 -20.70 -4.63 -0.22
C PHE A 820 -21.28 -4.66 -1.65
N ASN A 821 -20.90 -3.65 -2.44
CA ASN A 821 -21.06 -3.63 -3.89
C ASN A 821 -19.69 -3.85 -4.54
N ILE A 822 -19.57 -4.87 -5.39
CA ILE A 822 -18.31 -5.25 -6.03
C ILE A 822 -18.24 -4.92 -7.53
N SER A 823 -19.13 -4.07 -8.05
CA SER A 823 -19.16 -3.67 -9.48
C SER A 823 -17.85 -3.09 -10.02
N SER A 824 -17.08 -2.44 -9.14
CA SER A 824 -15.80 -1.78 -9.44
C SER A 824 -14.58 -2.62 -9.07
N LEU A 825 -14.78 -3.75 -8.37
CA LEU A 825 -13.72 -4.59 -7.82
C LEU A 825 -12.97 -5.31 -8.95
N ILE A 826 -11.64 -5.28 -8.89
CA ILE A 826 -10.74 -5.95 -9.84
C ILE A 826 -9.93 -7.04 -9.12
N ASN A 827 -9.42 -6.75 -7.91
CA ASN A 827 -8.57 -7.68 -7.16
C ASN A 827 -9.19 -8.04 -5.81
N ALA A 828 -9.36 -9.34 -5.58
CA ALA A 828 -9.88 -9.92 -4.33
C ALA A 828 -9.04 -11.15 -3.90
N ASP A 829 -7.79 -11.23 -4.33
CA ASP A 829 -6.99 -12.45 -4.12
C ASP A 829 -6.72 -12.72 -2.65
N ARG A 830 -6.88 -13.97 -2.22
CA ARG A 830 -6.70 -14.43 -0.84
C ARG A 830 -7.54 -13.68 0.20
N MET A 831 -8.65 -13.05 -0.21
CA MET A 831 -9.47 -12.18 0.64
C MET A 831 -9.88 -12.80 1.98
N PHE A 832 -10.20 -14.10 2.01
CA PHE A 832 -10.58 -14.85 3.22
C PHE A 832 -9.60 -15.99 3.57
N ASN A 833 -8.49 -16.17 2.84
CA ASN A 833 -7.58 -17.30 3.05
C ASN A 833 -7.15 -17.43 4.53
N PHE A 834 -7.11 -18.65 5.04
CA PHE A 834 -6.75 -19.00 6.42
C PHE A 834 -7.65 -18.40 7.51
N CYS A 835 -8.88 -17.96 7.18
CA CYS A 835 -9.94 -17.75 8.19
C CYS A 835 -10.50 -19.11 8.63
N SER A 836 -9.75 -19.85 9.45
CA SER A 836 -10.04 -21.26 9.79
C SER A 836 -11.42 -21.49 10.39
N ASP A 837 -11.90 -20.56 11.23
CA ASP A 837 -13.12 -20.71 12.02
C ASP A 837 -14.33 -20.02 11.37
N LEU A 838 -14.14 -19.40 10.20
CA LEU A 838 -15.16 -18.69 9.44
C LEU A 838 -16.19 -19.66 8.89
N LYS A 839 -17.36 -19.69 9.51
CA LYS A 839 -18.45 -20.63 9.21
C LYS A 839 -19.47 -20.07 8.22
N LYS A 840 -19.63 -18.75 8.18
CA LYS A 840 -20.69 -18.09 7.43
C LYS A 840 -20.24 -16.75 6.85
N ILE A 841 -20.50 -16.54 5.56
CA ILE A 841 -20.40 -15.24 4.89
C ILE A 841 -21.79 -14.90 4.34
N ILE A 842 -22.30 -13.71 4.62
CA ILE A 842 -23.63 -13.24 4.17
C ILE A 842 -23.46 -12.18 3.08
N VAL A 843 -24.19 -12.29 1.97
CA VAL A 843 -24.11 -11.34 0.84
C VAL A 843 -25.49 -10.88 0.36
N SER A 844 -25.57 -9.68 -0.19
CA SER A 844 -26.75 -9.17 -0.90
C SER A 844 -26.63 -9.36 -2.43
N ASN A 845 -27.68 -9.05 -3.17
CA ASN A 845 -27.71 -9.11 -4.64
C ASN A 845 -26.68 -8.18 -5.35
N LYS A 846 -25.97 -7.34 -4.59
CA LYS A 846 -24.84 -6.50 -5.03
C LYS A 846 -23.54 -7.30 -5.16
N TRP A 847 -23.45 -8.48 -4.53
CA TRP A 847 -22.32 -9.38 -4.70
C TRP A 847 -22.47 -10.21 -5.99
N LYS A 848 -22.01 -9.63 -7.11
CA LYS A 848 -21.99 -10.30 -8.42
C LYS A 848 -20.55 -10.33 -8.94
N ILE A 849 -19.94 -11.53 -8.93
CA ILE A 849 -18.63 -11.76 -9.53
C ILE A 849 -18.71 -11.40 -11.03
N THR A 850 -17.75 -10.59 -11.50
CA THR A 850 -17.69 -10.17 -12.91
C THR A 850 -16.47 -10.78 -13.59
N SER A 851 -16.42 -10.73 -14.91
CA SER A 851 -15.26 -11.14 -15.73
C SER A 851 -13.97 -10.33 -15.48
N LYS A 852 -13.99 -9.35 -14.56
CA LYS A 852 -12.78 -8.68 -14.03
C LYS A 852 -12.08 -9.52 -12.94
N ILE A 853 -12.82 -10.35 -12.21
CA ILE A 853 -12.36 -11.08 -11.02
C ILE A 853 -12.30 -12.58 -11.38
N VAL A 854 -11.19 -13.01 -12.00
CA VAL A 854 -11.07 -14.34 -12.62
C VAL A 854 -10.01 -15.17 -11.91
N ASN A 855 -10.27 -16.48 -11.72
CA ASN A 855 -9.38 -17.48 -11.12
C ASN A 855 -8.68 -17.02 -9.81
N THR A 856 -9.36 -16.16 -9.06
CA THR A 856 -8.84 -15.54 -7.84
C THR A 856 -9.03 -16.53 -6.68
N VAL A 857 -8.02 -16.76 -5.84
CA VAL A 857 -8.08 -17.77 -4.76
C VAL A 857 -8.61 -17.10 -3.49
N LEU A 858 -9.91 -17.22 -3.20
CA LEU A 858 -10.54 -16.49 -2.09
C LEU A 858 -10.50 -17.23 -0.75
N PHE A 859 -10.55 -18.57 -0.75
CA PHE A 859 -11.02 -19.35 0.40
C PHE A 859 -10.01 -20.38 0.95
N ASN A 860 -8.78 -20.43 0.46
CA ASN A 860 -7.82 -21.48 0.87
C ASN A 860 -7.61 -21.50 2.39
N GLY A 861 -7.95 -22.61 3.05
CA GLY A 861 -7.86 -22.77 4.50
C GLY A 861 -9.09 -22.32 5.30
N CYS A 862 -10.20 -21.97 4.65
CA CYS A 862 -11.50 -21.68 5.31
C CYS A 862 -12.20 -22.96 5.77
N ASN A 863 -11.50 -23.79 6.56
CA ASN A 863 -11.88 -25.18 6.82
C ASN A 863 -13.25 -25.36 7.51
N SER A 864 -13.75 -24.32 8.19
CA SER A 864 -15.08 -24.34 8.85
C SER A 864 -16.23 -23.81 7.98
N LEU A 865 -15.97 -23.35 6.75
CA LEU A 865 -16.93 -22.61 5.93
C LEU A 865 -18.04 -23.51 5.38
N ILE A 866 -19.29 -23.05 5.53
CA ILE A 866 -20.50 -23.73 5.06
C ILE A 866 -21.40 -22.71 4.37
N GLY A 867 -21.82 -23.03 3.14
CA GLY A 867 -22.78 -22.25 2.36
C GLY A 867 -24.19 -22.25 2.97
N GLY A 868 -25.04 -21.33 2.51
CA GLY A 868 -26.41 -21.15 3.01
C GLY A 868 -27.33 -22.37 2.95
N ASN A 869 -27.11 -23.31 2.03
CA ASN A 869 -27.84 -24.58 1.89
C ASN A 869 -27.02 -25.81 2.36
N GLY A 870 -25.86 -25.59 2.98
CA GLY A 870 -25.05 -26.64 3.59
C GLY A 870 -23.85 -27.12 2.77
N THR A 871 -23.50 -26.47 1.65
CA THR A 871 -22.28 -26.78 0.88
C THR A 871 -21.05 -26.57 1.76
N LYS A 872 -20.34 -27.65 2.07
CA LYS A 872 -19.13 -27.62 2.90
C LYS A 872 -17.93 -27.17 2.09
N TYR A 873 -16.99 -26.49 2.74
CA TYR A 873 -15.66 -26.19 2.20
C TYR A 873 -15.00 -27.41 1.53
N ASN A 874 -14.60 -27.24 0.27
CA ASN A 874 -13.76 -28.18 -0.47
C ASN A 874 -12.39 -27.53 -0.76
N PRO A 875 -11.26 -28.09 -0.29
CA PRO A 875 -9.92 -27.57 -0.58
C PRO A 875 -9.52 -27.63 -2.06
N GLU A 876 -10.25 -28.34 -2.91
CA GLU A 876 -10.06 -28.32 -4.37
C GLU A 876 -10.77 -27.12 -5.04
N ILE A 877 -11.79 -26.54 -4.39
CA ILE A 877 -12.61 -25.44 -4.90
C ILE A 877 -12.45 -24.23 -3.98
N ILE A 878 -11.29 -23.59 -4.09
CA ILE A 878 -10.84 -22.46 -3.24
C ILE A 878 -10.93 -21.09 -3.92
N ASN A 879 -11.44 -21.05 -5.16
CA ASN A 879 -11.42 -19.87 -6.04
C ASN A 879 -12.82 -19.25 -6.21
N THR A 880 -12.95 -18.35 -7.20
CA THR A 880 -14.21 -17.65 -7.54
C THR A 880 -15.38 -18.56 -7.94
N GLN A 881 -15.16 -19.86 -8.22
CA GLN A 881 -16.23 -20.79 -8.63
C GLN A 881 -17.35 -20.89 -7.59
N TYR A 882 -17.02 -20.97 -6.30
CA TYR A 882 -17.99 -20.99 -5.19
C TYR A 882 -18.09 -19.64 -4.45
N ALA A 883 -17.62 -18.54 -5.08
CA ALA A 883 -17.84 -17.17 -4.60
C ALA A 883 -19.24 -16.65 -4.99
N CYS A 884 -20.24 -17.47 -4.71
CA CYS A 884 -21.65 -17.29 -5.02
C CYS A 884 -22.52 -17.65 -3.80
N VAL A 885 -23.80 -17.28 -3.84
CA VAL A 885 -24.80 -17.80 -2.90
C VAL A 885 -24.99 -19.29 -3.16
N ASP A 886 -25.04 -20.06 -2.07
CA ASP A 886 -25.28 -21.50 -2.08
C ASP A 886 -26.77 -21.78 -2.29
N GLU A 887 -27.15 -22.30 -3.45
CA GLU A 887 -28.54 -22.59 -3.83
C GLU A 887 -28.73 -24.08 -4.19
N LYS A 888 -29.98 -24.55 -4.20
CA LYS A 888 -30.31 -25.96 -4.50
C LYS A 888 -29.91 -26.29 -5.94
N GLY A 889 -28.85 -27.10 -6.09
CA GLY A 889 -28.26 -27.46 -7.38
C GLY A 889 -27.13 -26.53 -7.86
N SER A 890 -26.96 -25.37 -7.24
CA SER A 890 -25.90 -24.39 -7.54
C SER A 890 -25.04 -24.15 -6.28
N PRO A 891 -24.09 -25.05 -5.96
CA PRO A 891 -23.31 -25.00 -4.73
C PRO A 891 -22.42 -23.76 -4.65
N GLY A 892 -22.35 -23.15 -3.46
CA GLY A 892 -21.56 -21.97 -3.16
C GLY A 892 -21.16 -21.88 -1.69
N TYR A 893 -20.38 -20.87 -1.32
CA TYR A 893 -19.96 -20.65 0.08
C TYR A 893 -20.67 -19.50 0.79
N PHE A 894 -21.54 -18.74 0.12
CA PHE A 894 -22.25 -17.62 0.74
C PHE A 894 -23.69 -17.98 1.14
N THR A 895 -24.20 -17.28 2.15
CA THR A 895 -25.62 -17.25 2.50
C THR A 895 -26.27 -16.00 1.89
N ALA A 896 -27.44 -16.17 1.29
CA ALA A 896 -28.30 -15.06 0.87
C ALA A 896 -28.70 -14.17 2.07
N SER A 897 -28.72 -12.85 1.87
CA SER A 897 -29.45 -11.93 2.74
C SER A 897 -30.95 -11.92 2.42
N ALA A 898 -31.78 -11.31 3.28
CA ALA A 898 -33.19 -11.11 2.98
C ALA A 898 -33.38 -10.32 1.66
N ASP A 899 -32.58 -9.27 1.46
CA ASP A 899 -32.60 -8.43 0.25
C ASP A 899 -32.11 -9.15 -1.02
N TYR A 900 -31.41 -10.28 -0.89
CA TYR A 900 -31.02 -11.10 -2.05
C TYR A 900 -32.27 -11.75 -2.66
N VAL A 901 -33.09 -12.37 -1.80
CA VAL A 901 -34.25 -13.18 -2.20
C VAL A 901 -35.36 -12.31 -2.80
N SER A 902 -35.53 -11.07 -2.34
CA SER A 902 -36.58 -10.16 -2.83
C SER A 902 -36.44 -9.77 -4.32
N THR A 903 -35.26 -9.97 -4.93
CA THR A 903 -35.02 -9.68 -6.36
C THR A 903 -35.07 -10.89 -7.29
N ILE A 904 -35.38 -12.09 -6.79
CA ILE A 904 -35.51 -13.32 -7.60
C ILE A 904 -36.77 -14.12 -7.18
N MET A 905 -37.84 -13.40 -6.84
CA MET A 905 -39.07 -13.97 -6.32
C MET A 905 -40.12 -14.08 -7.43
N PHE A 906 -40.12 -15.21 -8.15
CA PHE A 906 -41.28 -15.60 -8.97
C PHE A 906 -42.40 -16.01 -8.02
N PHE A 907 -43.39 -15.14 -7.83
CA PHE A 907 -44.53 -15.41 -6.95
C PHE A 907 -45.38 -16.56 -7.52
N GLY A 908 -45.54 -17.62 -6.74
CA GLY A 908 -46.22 -18.86 -7.13
C GLY A 908 -45.33 -20.07 -7.33
N ASP A 909 -44.05 -19.88 -7.68
CA ASP A 909 -43.05 -20.94 -7.88
C ASP A 909 -42.62 -21.50 -6.52
N ALA A 910 -43.29 -22.56 -6.07
CA ALA A 910 -43.01 -23.21 -4.79
C ALA A 910 -41.90 -24.25 -4.90
N ASN A 911 -41.72 -24.83 -6.10
CA ASN A 911 -40.80 -25.95 -6.33
C ASN A 911 -39.37 -25.50 -6.68
N CYS A 912 -39.22 -24.27 -7.18
CA CYS A 912 -38.03 -23.59 -7.66
C CYS A 912 -37.50 -24.06 -9.03
N ASP A 913 -38.38 -24.26 -10.02
CA ASP A 913 -38.01 -24.58 -11.42
C ASP A 913 -38.16 -23.41 -12.41
N ASP A 914 -38.51 -22.21 -11.91
CA ASP A 914 -38.77 -20.97 -12.65
C ASP A 914 -40.01 -20.99 -13.58
N GLU A 915 -40.86 -22.04 -13.53
CA GLU A 915 -42.24 -21.99 -14.02
C GLU A 915 -43.24 -21.74 -12.86
N VAL A 916 -44.54 -21.62 -13.15
CA VAL A 916 -45.61 -21.59 -12.14
C VAL A 916 -46.74 -22.47 -12.64
N ASP A 917 -46.96 -23.60 -11.99
CA ASP A 917 -47.82 -24.67 -12.49
C ASP A 917 -48.60 -25.39 -11.35
N LEU A 918 -49.29 -26.49 -11.66
CA LEU A 918 -50.06 -27.23 -10.67
C LEU A 918 -49.16 -27.98 -9.65
N SER A 919 -47.92 -28.30 -10.01
CA SER A 919 -46.97 -28.97 -9.13
C SER A 919 -46.60 -28.11 -7.92
N ASP A 920 -46.59 -26.78 -8.04
CA ASP A 920 -46.36 -25.85 -6.93
C ASP A 920 -47.45 -25.93 -5.88
N ALA A 921 -48.72 -25.81 -6.31
CA ALA A 921 -49.87 -25.98 -5.45
C ALA A 921 -49.89 -27.37 -4.79
N VAL A 922 -49.46 -28.42 -5.52
CA VAL A 922 -49.30 -29.77 -4.99
C VAL A 922 -48.16 -29.86 -3.97
N LEU A 923 -47.00 -29.23 -4.18
CA LEU A 923 -45.88 -29.23 -3.25
C LEU A 923 -46.22 -28.47 -1.97
N ILE A 924 -46.92 -27.34 -2.06
CA ILE A 924 -47.47 -26.62 -0.91
C ILE A 924 -48.34 -27.57 -0.08
N MET A 925 -49.34 -28.21 -0.71
CA MET A 925 -50.23 -29.15 -0.03
C MET A 925 -49.48 -30.36 0.57
N GLN A 926 -48.46 -30.90 -0.12
CA GLN A 926 -47.62 -31.99 0.39
C GLN A 926 -46.75 -31.56 1.58
N SER A 927 -46.19 -30.35 1.55
CA SER A 927 -45.35 -29.80 2.61
C SER A 927 -46.13 -29.56 3.90
N ILE A 928 -47.39 -29.12 3.78
CA ILE A 928 -48.32 -28.93 4.90
C ILE A 928 -48.84 -30.28 5.43
N ALA A 929 -49.18 -31.22 4.54
CA ALA A 929 -49.71 -32.53 4.93
C ALA A 929 -48.65 -33.49 5.50
N ASN A 930 -47.38 -33.35 5.14
CA ASN A 930 -46.28 -34.16 5.67
C ASN A 930 -44.95 -33.35 5.73
N PRO A 931 -44.81 -32.43 6.69
CA PRO A 931 -43.63 -31.55 6.78
C PRO A 931 -42.32 -32.30 7.00
N ASN A 932 -42.34 -33.44 7.72
CA ASN A 932 -41.15 -34.28 7.93
C ASN A 932 -40.59 -34.90 6.63
N LYS A 933 -41.39 -34.92 5.55
CA LYS A 933 -40.99 -35.40 4.23
C LYS A 933 -40.85 -34.28 3.22
N TYR A 934 -41.83 -33.39 3.10
CA TYR A 934 -41.88 -32.37 2.03
C TYR A 934 -41.78 -30.92 2.54
N GLY A 935 -41.80 -30.68 3.85
CA GLY A 935 -41.54 -29.37 4.45
C GLY A 935 -40.06 -29.01 4.42
N TYR A 936 -39.73 -27.77 4.79
CA TYR A 936 -38.35 -27.29 4.82
C TYR A 936 -37.47 -28.12 5.78
N GLY A 937 -36.35 -28.65 5.26
CA GLY A 937 -35.51 -29.62 5.97
C GLY A 937 -36.05 -31.06 5.96
N GLY A 938 -37.12 -31.33 5.21
CA GLY A 938 -37.75 -32.65 5.09
C GLY A 938 -36.91 -33.69 4.33
N THR A 939 -37.27 -34.96 4.49
CA THR A 939 -36.51 -36.11 3.98
C THR A 939 -36.64 -36.39 2.47
N SER A 940 -37.44 -35.64 1.72
CA SER A 940 -37.61 -35.77 0.28
C SER A 940 -36.62 -34.91 -0.52
N PRO A 941 -36.04 -35.39 -1.64
CA PRO A 941 -35.34 -34.53 -2.59
C PRO A 941 -36.23 -33.38 -3.14
N SER A 942 -37.53 -33.63 -3.21
CA SER A 942 -38.57 -32.66 -3.59
C SER A 942 -39.17 -31.94 -2.37
N ALA A 943 -38.45 -31.82 -1.25
CA ALA A 943 -38.87 -30.97 -0.15
C ALA A 943 -38.77 -29.48 -0.53
N ILE A 944 -39.71 -28.68 -0.02
CA ILE A 944 -39.78 -27.24 -0.27
C ILE A 944 -38.56 -26.52 0.31
N THR A 945 -38.00 -25.57 -0.45
CA THR A 945 -36.80 -24.82 -0.06
C THR A 945 -37.16 -23.53 0.69
N GLN A 946 -36.17 -22.85 1.28
CA GLN A 946 -36.41 -21.52 1.84
C GLN A 946 -36.76 -20.48 0.74
N LYS A 947 -36.26 -20.63 -0.49
CA LYS A 947 -36.65 -19.81 -1.66
C LYS A 947 -38.12 -20.07 -2.00
N GLY A 948 -38.49 -21.35 -2.18
CA GLY A 948 -39.84 -21.79 -2.52
C GLY A 948 -40.88 -21.44 -1.46
N MET A 949 -40.56 -21.55 -0.16
CA MET A 949 -41.45 -21.10 0.92
C MET A 949 -41.78 -19.59 0.85
N LEU A 950 -40.86 -18.76 0.34
CA LEU A 950 -41.05 -17.32 0.23
C LEU A 950 -41.71 -16.92 -1.09
N GLN A 951 -41.41 -17.62 -2.18
CA GLN A 951 -42.09 -17.50 -3.47
C GLN A 951 -43.55 -17.94 -3.40
N ALA A 952 -43.86 -18.93 -2.56
CA ALA A 952 -45.19 -19.52 -2.42
C ALA A 952 -46.09 -18.86 -1.37
N ASP A 953 -45.59 -17.96 -0.51
CA ASP A 953 -46.39 -17.21 0.48
C ASP A 953 -47.14 -16.05 -0.20
N VAL A 954 -48.09 -16.41 -1.08
CA VAL A 954 -48.86 -15.51 -1.95
C VAL A 954 -50.17 -15.05 -1.31
N ASP A 955 -50.61 -15.66 -0.20
CA ASP A 955 -51.85 -15.28 0.51
C ASP A 955 -51.67 -14.44 1.78
N ILE A 956 -51.52 -13.13 1.56
CA ILE A 956 -51.52 -12.06 2.56
C ILE A 956 -52.71 -12.03 3.54
N SER A 957 -53.75 -12.85 3.35
CA SER A 957 -54.83 -13.01 4.35
C SER A 957 -54.36 -13.80 5.58
N THR A 958 -53.30 -14.59 5.39
CA THR A 958 -52.58 -15.36 6.40
C THR A 958 -51.09 -14.96 6.40
N LYS A 959 -50.26 -15.61 7.21
CA LYS A 959 -48.82 -15.35 7.25
C LYS A 959 -48.05 -16.66 7.26
N GLY A 960 -47.26 -16.90 6.22
CA GLY A 960 -46.56 -18.16 6.02
C GLY A 960 -47.49 -19.23 5.45
N LEU A 961 -46.86 -20.20 4.78
CA LEU A 961 -47.49 -21.15 3.87
C LEU A 961 -48.76 -21.86 4.38
N THR A 962 -49.85 -21.75 3.62
CA THR A 962 -51.16 -22.36 3.89
C THR A 962 -51.76 -23.06 2.66
N GLY A 963 -52.95 -23.64 2.82
CA GLY A 963 -53.75 -24.12 1.68
C GLY A 963 -54.36 -23.01 0.82
N ASN A 964 -54.43 -21.76 1.31
CA ASN A 964 -54.93 -20.62 0.52
C ASN A 964 -53.94 -20.24 -0.58
N ASP A 965 -52.65 -20.40 -0.33
CA ASP A 965 -51.56 -20.13 -1.28
C ASP A 965 -51.65 -21.05 -2.49
N ALA A 966 -51.76 -22.36 -2.24
CA ALA A 966 -52.04 -23.37 -3.26
C ALA A 966 -53.34 -23.07 -4.02
N LEU A 967 -54.37 -22.54 -3.35
CA LEU A 967 -55.62 -22.12 -3.99
C LEU A 967 -55.48 -20.84 -4.83
N LYS A 968 -54.59 -19.91 -4.44
CA LYS A 968 -54.26 -18.70 -5.22
C LYS A 968 -53.54 -19.07 -6.50
N ILE A 969 -52.52 -19.94 -6.42
CA ILE A 969 -51.82 -20.48 -7.60
C ILE A 969 -52.83 -21.15 -8.54
N GLN A 970 -53.69 -22.05 -8.04
CA GLN A 970 -54.75 -22.68 -8.85
C GLN A 970 -55.69 -21.65 -9.52
N LYS A 971 -56.07 -20.57 -8.83
CA LYS A 971 -56.88 -19.48 -9.41
C LYS A 971 -56.14 -18.69 -10.50
N TYR A 972 -54.83 -18.50 -10.36
CA TYR A 972 -53.99 -17.84 -11.36
C TYR A 972 -53.86 -18.70 -12.63
N LEU A 973 -53.60 -20.00 -12.49
CA LEU A 973 -53.57 -20.95 -13.61
C LEU A 973 -54.91 -21.03 -14.37
N LEU A 974 -56.01 -20.96 -13.63
CA LEU A 974 -57.38 -20.88 -14.19
C LEU A 974 -57.75 -19.49 -14.73
N LYS A 975 -56.86 -18.49 -14.65
CA LYS A 975 -57.07 -17.09 -15.09
C LYS A 975 -58.26 -16.41 -14.39
N ILE A 976 -58.53 -16.81 -13.16
CA ILE A 976 -59.51 -16.20 -12.24
C ILE A 976 -58.90 -14.98 -11.53
N ILE A 977 -57.58 -14.96 -11.38
CA ILE A 977 -56.77 -13.80 -10.94
C ILE A 977 -55.62 -13.59 -11.91
N ASN A 978 -55.18 -12.34 -12.07
CA ASN A 978 -54.21 -11.95 -13.11
C ASN A 978 -52.75 -11.82 -12.62
N THR A 979 -52.52 -11.95 -11.32
CA THR A 979 -51.19 -11.85 -10.69
C THR A 979 -51.14 -12.72 -9.42
N LEU A 980 -49.93 -13.06 -9.01
CA LEU A 980 -49.62 -13.67 -7.71
C LEU A 980 -48.74 -12.76 -6.84
N ASP A 981 -48.33 -11.59 -7.35
CA ASP A 981 -47.61 -10.58 -6.56
C ASP A 981 -48.51 -10.08 -5.40
N PRO A 982 -48.10 -10.27 -4.13
CA PRO A 982 -48.88 -9.85 -2.97
C PRO A 982 -48.98 -8.32 -2.80
N ASN A 983 -48.33 -7.54 -3.67
CA ASN A 983 -48.29 -6.07 -3.64
C ASN A 983 -49.15 -5.39 -4.74
N GLN A 984 -49.93 -6.16 -5.53
CA GLN A 984 -50.72 -5.67 -6.67
C GLN A 984 -52.24 -5.94 -6.55
#